data_AF-A0A1M6QHV0-F1
#
_entry.id   AF-A0A1M6QHV0-F1
#
_cell.length_a   1.000
_cell.length_b   1.000
_cell.length_c   1.000
_cell.angle_alpha   90.00
_cell.angle_beta   90.00
_cell.angle_gamma   90.00
#
_symmetry.space_group_name_H-M   'P 1'
#
loop_
_entity.id
_entity.type
_entity.pdbx_description
1 polymer ?
#
loop_
_entity_poly.entity_id
_entity_poly.type
_entity_poly.pdbx_seq_one_letter_code
_entity_poly.pdbx_strand_id
1 'polypeptide(L)'
;MNLLLDYNVVSTTRTKQVYTLEPHFIDKKQGEEFIQSSEKLHKLVMKVVRGINTEFNDYKKYIPEFPFRNEILNMQSELPEFLWTRYDGFFKEDGIFYSEFNYDKPCAQRECALMEEQGYGEQLTLNFRKNLSEALIRILKGRFQDKQRFNIAFLTAPSKYEETHLGIFLKEMFQSENKQVDLDIILTGPTNLYIEEDTLKAFNKNIDVVIRLYPTEFMYECTCFKEMIKLHELGKILILNDPRAILAQSKSLYAYLWKLVLTKDDRLSMEERESVLKYLPYTEILDKYCLEKARKNKNSFVIKPVFGRYSIDVFIGMLHNEKEWEESLNYVEKIMNEKPFILQSFEKIEDEVVICDNGGFKHQIQSFGNYGIFLGCDKVIGNLIRWNADYLTDEDTTFITPIGLKDREIRLSEISVEALERIKSKALIEYGFSGAYVKNYDYLSVNVVTISEKKLRELSYATDSLAKIFLKTQNAIKANLEVFSEILAIEDLKEFLNQEKFRELCFIGRMDFIIDKCGNLKVLEINSETPAGIIEAINIQGEYFNEIKANNELIDPNKVLKEKLKVNARNIINKYKNEIKVETIAILGTTYYEDFYTMKGIFEVLKEEFPECELIIGNIYDLEVRGEEVYVYGRKIDAMYRYFPLDWFNQDDEMKKVLPMFNKKVISLNPLQSIISQSKGFFSAIYELLKYNFYSKEEAEIIQKYIPLTSYDYRDLNTANFVVKPMLGREGEGVKISSEINNFVDSDVVFQELIYSETVKAKVKVCNNKWRENLYPVIGAFVVNEEFAGVFTRLGGKITKNICMYAPLFGEKGDE
;
A
#
# COMPACT_ATOMS: atom_id res chain seq x y z
N MET A 1 -24.62 -1.30 -8.76
CA MET A 1 -25.48 -0.65 -7.74
C MET A 1 -24.82 0.67 -7.39
N ASN A 2 -25.53 1.80 -7.46
CA ASN A 2 -24.91 3.11 -7.20
C ASN A 2 -24.97 3.36 -5.70
N LEU A 3 -23.89 3.05 -4.97
CA LEU A 3 -23.83 3.17 -3.51
C LEU A 3 -24.31 4.55 -3.02
N LEU A 4 -24.13 5.61 -3.81
CA LEU A 4 -24.59 6.95 -3.46
C LEU A 4 -26.12 7.06 -3.24
N LEU A 5 -26.92 6.27 -3.96
CA LEU A 5 -28.39 6.30 -3.87
C LEU A 5 -28.93 5.53 -2.65
N ASP A 6 -28.25 4.46 -2.24
CA ASP A 6 -28.74 3.57 -1.18
C ASP A 6 -28.46 4.11 0.24
N TYR A 7 -27.48 5.01 0.41
CA TYR A 7 -27.06 5.49 1.74
C TYR A 7 -27.33 6.97 2.02
N ASN A 8 -28.22 7.60 1.25
CA ASN A 8 -28.48 9.05 1.35
C ASN A 8 -27.18 9.88 1.28
N VAL A 9 -26.18 9.41 0.51
CA VAL A 9 -24.94 10.15 0.29
C VAL A 9 -25.25 11.30 -0.65
N VAL A 10 -24.67 12.46 -0.36
CA VAL A 10 -24.89 13.61 -1.22
C VAL A 10 -24.35 13.32 -2.62
N SER A 11 -25.20 13.62 -3.61
CA SER A 11 -24.80 13.68 -5.01
C SER A 11 -23.70 14.73 -5.18
N THR A 12 -22.48 14.25 -5.39
CA THR A 12 -21.33 15.08 -5.73
C THR A 12 -21.11 15.07 -7.25
N THR A 13 -20.64 16.20 -7.80
CA THR A 13 -20.21 16.30 -9.20
C THR A 13 -19.08 15.32 -9.52
N ARG A 14 -18.32 14.91 -8.51
CA ARG A 14 -17.22 13.93 -8.58
C ARG A 14 -17.70 12.47 -8.62
N THR A 15 -18.98 12.19 -8.39
CA THR A 15 -19.62 10.86 -8.43
C THR A 15 -18.76 9.69 -7.89
N LYS A 16 -18.18 8.85 -8.75
CA LYS A 16 -17.38 7.67 -8.40
C LYS A 16 -15.98 7.99 -7.86
N GLN A 17 -15.55 9.24 -7.91
CA GLN A 17 -14.19 9.64 -7.55
C GLN A 17 -13.99 9.92 -6.05
N VAL A 18 -15.08 9.90 -5.26
CA VAL A 18 -15.02 10.17 -3.81
C VAL A 18 -14.87 8.91 -2.96
N TYR A 19 -14.96 7.73 -3.56
CA TYR A 19 -14.73 6.46 -2.87
C TYR A 19 -14.17 5.41 -3.83
N THR A 20 -13.50 4.40 -3.28
CA THR A 20 -13.18 3.17 -4.02
C THR A 20 -13.66 1.97 -3.21
N LEU A 21 -13.95 0.86 -3.89
CA LEU A 21 -14.25 -0.43 -3.25
C LEU A 21 -12.98 -1.24 -2.99
N GLU A 22 -11.83 -0.80 -3.48
CA GLU A 22 -10.57 -1.47 -3.18
C GLU A 22 -10.16 -1.19 -1.73
N PRO A 23 -10.04 -2.22 -0.87
CA PRO A 23 -9.63 -2.02 0.50
C PRO A 23 -8.18 -1.56 0.57
N HIS A 24 -7.91 -0.73 1.57
CA HIS A 24 -6.57 -0.46 2.04
C HIS A 24 -6.30 -1.30 3.29
N PHE A 25 -5.14 -1.95 3.36
CA PHE A 25 -4.76 -2.79 4.49
C PHE A 25 -3.69 -2.12 5.34
N ILE A 26 -3.92 -2.11 6.65
CA ILE A 26 -2.93 -1.70 7.66
C ILE A 26 -2.53 -2.91 8.52
N ASP A 27 -1.34 -2.88 9.10
CA ASP A 27 -0.86 -3.97 9.95
C ASP A 27 -1.72 -4.09 11.22
N LYS A 28 -1.91 -5.31 11.72
CA LYS A 28 -2.81 -5.54 12.89
C LYS A 28 -2.37 -4.74 14.11
N LYS A 29 -1.06 -4.73 14.38
CA LYS A 29 -0.46 -3.98 15.49
C LYS A 29 -0.72 -2.47 15.39
N GLN A 30 -0.67 -1.91 14.18
CA GLN A 30 -0.97 -0.50 13.95
C GLN A 30 -2.45 -0.19 14.22
N GLY A 31 -3.34 -1.09 13.78
CA GLY A 31 -4.77 -1.00 14.10
C GLY A 31 -5.04 -1.03 15.60
N GLU A 32 -4.47 -2.01 16.31
CA GLU A 32 -4.57 -2.11 17.77
C GLU A 32 -4.03 -0.86 18.47
N GLU A 33 -2.96 -0.26 17.95
CA GLU A 33 -2.40 0.98 18.49
C GLU A 33 -3.39 2.14 18.37
N PHE A 34 -4.09 2.30 17.24
CA PHE A 34 -5.18 3.30 17.11
C PHE A 34 -6.28 3.08 18.15
N ILE A 35 -6.73 1.83 18.34
CA ILE A 35 -7.80 1.51 19.30
C ILE A 35 -7.35 1.85 20.73
N GLN A 36 -6.23 1.29 21.17
CA GLN A 36 -5.76 1.43 22.55
C GLN A 36 -5.42 2.88 22.90
N SER A 37 -4.73 3.59 21.99
CA SER A 37 -4.36 4.99 22.22
C SER A 37 -5.58 5.91 22.23
N SER A 38 -6.55 5.70 21.35
CA SER A 38 -7.79 6.51 21.31
C SER A 38 -8.59 6.35 22.60
N GLU A 39 -8.83 5.12 23.08
CA GLU A 39 -9.57 4.89 24.31
C GLU A 39 -8.86 5.47 25.55
N LYS A 40 -7.52 5.34 25.63
CA LYS A 40 -6.74 5.90 26.74
C LYS A 40 -6.78 7.42 26.75
N LEU A 41 -6.54 8.06 25.60
CA LEU A 41 -6.61 9.51 25.47
C LEU A 41 -8.03 10.02 25.75
N HIS A 42 -9.07 9.32 25.29
CA HIS A 42 -10.45 9.69 25.59
C HIS A 42 -10.74 9.70 27.09
N LYS A 43 -10.29 8.68 27.84
CA LYS A 43 -10.42 8.67 29.30
C LYS A 43 -9.72 9.85 29.96
N LEU A 44 -8.51 10.20 29.51
CA LEU A 44 -7.79 11.38 29.99
C LEU A 44 -8.55 12.69 29.69
N VAL A 45 -9.06 12.85 28.48
CA VAL A 45 -9.86 14.03 28.11
C VAL A 45 -11.11 14.12 28.99
N MET A 46 -11.82 13.00 29.19
CA MET A 46 -13.00 12.95 30.07
C MET A 46 -12.66 13.32 31.51
N LYS A 47 -11.52 12.88 32.04
CA LYS A 47 -11.02 13.26 33.36
C LYS A 47 -10.80 14.77 33.46
N VAL A 48 -10.14 15.39 32.48
CA VAL A 48 -9.92 16.84 32.44
C VAL A 48 -11.25 17.62 32.39
N VAL A 49 -12.18 17.21 31.52
CA VAL A 49 -13.47 17.91 31.36
C VAL A 49 -14.36 17.74 32.60
N ARG A 50 -14.40 16.54 33.20
CA ARG A 50 -15.13 16.30 34.46
C ARG A 50 -14.56 17.14 35.61
N GLY A 51 -13.25 17.29 35.67
CA GLY A 51 -12.57 18.07 36.69
C GLY A 51 -12.45 19.57 36.41
N ILE A 52 -13.11 20.11 35.36
CA ILE A 52 -12.99 21.53 34.97
C ILE A 52 -13.37 22.50 36.09
N ASN A 53 -14.24 22.10 37.01
CA ASN A 53 -14.68 22.90 38.15
C ASN A 53 -13.99 22.52 39.47
N THR A 54 -13.07 21.56 39.44
CA THR A 54 -12.37 21.02 40.60
C THR A 54 -10.86 20.97 40.35
N GLU A 55 -10.29 19.77 40.17
CA GLU A 55 -8.85 19.53 40.04
C GLU A 55 -8.21 20.16 38.80
N PHE A 56 -8.97 20.43 37.73
CA PHE A 56 -8.49 21.02 36.47
C PHE A 56 -9.02 22.43 36.22
N ASN A 57 -9.41 23.19 37.27
CA ASN A 57 -9.93 24.55 37.13
C ASN A 57 -8.94 25.55 36.48
N ASP A 58 -7.63 25.28 36.53
CA ASP A 58 -6.63 26.08 35.81
C ASP A 58 -6.72 25.95 34.29
N TYR A 59 -7.34 24.88 33.75
CA TYR A 59 -7.57 24.73 32.30
C TYR A 59 -8.49 25.83 31.74
N LYS A 60 -9.41 26.39 32.53
CA LYS A 60 -10.30 27.48 32.09
C LYS A 60 -9.55 28.70 31.53
N LYS A 61 -8.30 28.92 31.95
CA LYS A 61 -7.44 30.00 31.45
C LYS A 61 -6.97 29.80 30.01
N TYR A 62 -7.01 28.56 29.50
CA TYR A 62 -6.64 28.18 28.15
C TYR A 62 -7.83 28.17 27.19
N ILE A 63 -9.05 28.37 27.71
CA ILE A 63 -10.28 28.36 26.94
C ILE A 63 -10.64 29.81 26.57
N PRO A 64 -10.59 30.18 25.28
CA PRO A 64 -10.89 31.53 24.84
C PRO A 64 -12.40 31.80 24.94
N GLU A 65 -12.82 33.04 24.66
CA GLU A 65 -14.23 33.41 24.68
C GLU A 65 -15.02 32.73 23.55
N PHE A 66 -16.24 32.31 23.85
CA PHE A 66 -17.19 31.74 22.90
C PHE A 66 -18.63 31.91 23.43
N PRO A 67 -19.67 31.81 22.58
CA PRO A 67 -21.06 31.94 23.02
C PRO A 67 -21.43 30.95 24.13
N PHE A 68 -22.09 31.44 25.19
CA PHE A 68 -22.47 30.67 26.39
C PHE A 68 -21.30 30.10 27.21
N ARG A 69 -20.08 30.62 27.04
CA ARG A 69 -18.91 30.17 27.80
C ARG A 69 -19.14 30.14 29.30
N ASN A 70 -19.71 31.21 29.86
CA ASN A 70 -19.96 31.31 31.30
C ASN A 70 -20.99 30.28 31.76
N GLU A 71 -22.07 30.10 31.02
CA GLU A 71 -23.09 29.08 31.30
C GLU A 71 -22.48 27.67 31.28
N ILE A 72 -21.70 27.34 30.25
CA ILE A 72 -21.12 26.00 30.04
C ILE A 72 -20.02 25.69 31.06
N LEU A 73 -19.11 26.64 31.33
CA LEU A 73 -18.03 26.43 32.30
C LEU A 73 -18.54 26.30 33.74
N ASN A 74 -19.71 26.85 34.06
CA ASN A 74 -20.27 26.81 35.41
C ASN A 74 -21.23 25.65 35.65
N MET A 75 -21.50 24.80 34.65
CA MET A 75 -22.33 23.60 34.83
C MET A 75 -21.77 22.68 35.92
N GLN A 76 -22.61 22.30 36.88
CA GLN A 76 -22.27 21.41 38.00
C GLN A 76 -22.82 20.00 37.85
N SER A 77 -23.72 19.78 36.88
CA SER A 77 -24.25 18.44 36.61
C SER A 77 -23.15 17.46 36.20
N GLU A 78 -23.35 16.19 36.52
CA GLU A 78 -22.50 15.11 36.03
C GLU A 78 -22.33 15.21 34.50
N LEU A 79 -21.13 14.93 34.00
CA LEU A 79 -20.85 14.89 32.56
C LEU A 79 -21.34 13.56 31.98
N PRO A 80 -22.39 13.54 31.13
CA PRO A 80 -22.79 12.35 30.42
C PRO A 80 -21.66 11.83 29.54
N GLU A 81 -21.70 10.56 29.19
CA GLU A 81 -20.80 10.03 28.16
C GLU A 81 -21.10 10.70 26.81
N PHE A 82 -20.06 10.87 25.99
CA PHE A 82 -20.24 11.42 24.65
C PHE A 82 -20.78 10.33 23.72
N LEU A 83 -21.83 10.65 22.96
CA LEU A 83 -22.47 9.73 22.02
C LEU A 83 -21.52 9.34 20.89
N TRP A 84 -20.81 10.33 20.36
CA TRP A 84 -19.78 10.14 19.34
C TRP A 84 -18.61 11.08 19.56
N THR A 85 -17.43 10.70 19.12
CA THR A 85 -16.28 11.59 18.97
C THR A 85 -15.45 11.07 17.81
N ARG A 86 -14.63 11.91 17.18
CA ARG A 86 -13.71 11.47 16.12
C ARG A 86 -12.32 12.03 16.34
N TYR A 87 -11.31 11.17 16.34
CA TYR A 87 -9.92 11.60 16.38
C TYR A 87 -9.33 11.55 14.98
N ASP A 88 -8.62 12.62 14.59
CA ASP A 88 -7.93 12.68 13.30
C ASP A 88 -6.50 12.17 13.50
N GLY A 89 -6.33 10.88 13.22
CA GLY A 89 -5.09 10.11 13.39
C GLY A 89 -4.27 9.98 12.10
N PHE A 90 -2.96 9.85 12.25
CA PHE A 90 -2.01 9.79 11.14
C PHE A 90 -0.86 8.84 11.45
N PHE A 91 -0.33 8.18 10.41
CA PHE A 91 0.94 7.48 10.50
C PHE A 91 2.12 8.45 10.40
N LYS A 92 3.16 8.19 11.20
CA LYS A 92 4.49 8.78 11.15
C LYS A 92 5.53 7.65 11.10
N GLU A 93 6.79 7.96 10.79
CA GLU A 93 7.87 6.97 10.61
C GLU A 93 7.89 5.89 11.71
N ASP A 94 7.72 6.29 12.99
CA ASP A 94 7.78 5.39 14.15
C ASP A 94 6.47 5.29 14.95
N GLY A 95 5.31 5.29 14.26
CA GLY A 95 4.02 4.98 14.89
C GLY A 95 2.89 5.91 14.45
N ILE A 96 2.03 6.31 15.38
CA ILE A 96 0.87 7.16 15.10
C ILE A 96 0.86 8.43 15.94
N PHE A 97 0.10 9.42 15.50
CA PHE A 97 -0.25 10.60 16.31
C PHE A 97 -1.64 11.13 15.94
N TYR A 98 -2.23 11.94 16.83
CA TYR A 98 -3.51 12.61 16.62
C TYR A 98 -3.32 14.11 16.52
N SER A 99 -3.67 14.70 15.38
CA SER A 99 -3.53 16.15 15.19
C SER A 99 -4.65 16.95 15.86
N GLU A 100 -5.83 16.36 15.99
CA GLU A 100 -7.05 17.00 16.46
C GLU A 100 -8.06 15.99 17.03
N PHE A 101 -8.81 16.43 18.04
CA PHE A 101 -9.98 15.73 18.57
C PHE A 101 -11.27 16.47 18.22
N ASN A 102 -12.26 15.75 17.70
CA ASN A 102 -13.56 16.29 17.32
C ASN A 102 -14.65 15.75 18.26
N TYR A 103 -15.04 16.55 19.24
CA TYR A 103 -16.04 16.19 20.25
C TYR A 103 -17.40 16.85 20.02
N ASP A 104 -17.47 18.08 19.53
CA ASP A 104 -18.74 18.82 19.53
C ASP A 104 -19.67 18.40 18.39
N LYS A 105 -19.13 18.36 17.17
CA LYS A 105 -19.83 17.94 15.96
C LYS A 105 -18.89 17.17 15.03
N PRO A 106 -18.52 15.92 15.35
CA PRO A 106 -17.79 15.08 14.41
C PRO A 106 -18.67 14.80 13.17
N CYS A 107 -18.05 14.73 12.00
CA CYS A 107 -18.67 14.33 10.74
C CYS A 107 -18.05 13.02 10.22
N ALA A 108 -18.62 12.48 9.14
CA ALA A 108 -18.23 11.27 8.43
C ALA A 108 -18.88 9.94 8.90
N GLN A 109 -20.02 10.00 9.61
CA GLN A 109 -20.73 8.81 10.09
C GLN A 109 -21.35 7.98 8.97
N ARG A 110 -21.83 8.62 7.88
CA ARG A 110 -22.40 7.89 6.72
C ARG A 110 -21.33 7.08 6.02
N GLU A 111 -20.17 7.70 5.83
CA GLU A 111 -18.98 7.16 5.21
C GLU A 111 -18.47 5.97 6.03
N CYS A 112 -18.41 6.10 7.37
CA CYS A 112 -18.06 4.99 8.25
C CYS A 112 -19.04 3.80 8.08
N ALA A 113 -20.34 4.06 8.03
CA ALA A 113 -21.34 3.01 7.88
C ALA A 113 -21.34 2.39 6.47
N LEU A 114 -21.00 3.16 5.43
CA LEU A 114 -20.82 2.68 4.07
C LEU A 114 -19.69 1.64 3.98
N MET A 115 -18.59 1.90 4.69
CA MET A 115 -17.42 1.02 4.68
C MET A 115 -17.66 -0.30 5.41
N GLU A 116 -18.49 -0.29 6.47
CA GLU A 116 -18.89 -1.49 7.22
C GLU A 116 -19.50 -2.56 6.30
N GLU A 117 -20.37 -2.14 5.37
CA GLU A 117 -21.16 -3.06 4.54
C GLU A 117 -20.36 -3.78 3.44
N GLN A 118 -19.09 -3.40 3.24
CA GLN A 118 -18.23 -4.00 2.21
C GLN A 118 -17.35 -5.15 2.72
N GLY A 119 -17.19 -5.32 4.04
CA GLY A 119 -16.70 -6.56 4.65
C GLY A 119 -15.41 -7.18 4.09
N TYR A 120 -14.27 -6.49 4.12
CA TYR A 120 -12.96 -7.08 3.77
C TYR A 120 -12.18 -7.61 4.97
N GLY A 121 -12.16 -8.94 5.16
CA GLY A 121 -11.30 -9.60 6.16
C GLY A 121 -11.55 -9.17 7.61
N GLU A 122 -10.49 -9.19 8.43
CA GLU A 122 -10.49 -8.53 9.73
C GLU A 122 -10.52 -7.01 9.53
N GLN A 123 -11.28 -6.27 10.34
CA GLN A 123 -11.39 -4.82 10.23
C GLN A 123 -11.11 -4.17 11.58
N LEU A 124 -10.63 -2.93 11.54
CA LEU A 124 -10.35 -2.15 12.74
C LEU A 124 -11.60 -2.00 13.63
N THR A 125 -12.77 -1.88 12.99
CA THR A 125 -14.04 -1.80 13.69
C THR A 125 -15.17 -2.29 12.80
N LEU A 126 -15.92 -3.28 13.28
CA LEU A 126 -17.13 -3.82 12.67
C LEU A 126 -18.37 -3.29 13.40
N ASN A 127 -19.52 -3.33 12.75
CA ASN A 127 -20.82 -3.04 13.37
C ASN A 127 -20.98 -1.58 13.83
N PHE A 128 -20.46 -0.59 13.09
CA PHE A 128 -20.56 0.82 13.44
C PHE A 128 -22.00 1.24 13.74
N ARG A 129 -22.97 0.85 12.89
CA ARG A 129 -24.40 1.18 13.08
C ARG A 129 -24.94 0.69 14.42
N LYS A 130 -24.66 -0.57 14.72
CA LYS A 130 -25.08 -1.24 15.95
C LYS A 130 -24.38 -0.64 17.16
N ASN A 131 -23.07 -0.48 17.13
CA ASN A 131 -22.28 0.04 18.25
C ASN A 131 -22.67 1.48 18.60
N LEU A 132 -22.91 2.33 17.59
CA LEU A 132 -23.38 3.70 17.80
C LEU A 132 -24.80 3.71 18.40
N SER A 133 -25.67 2.80 17.96
CA SER A 133 -27.01 2.62 18.52
C SER A 133 -26.97 2.15 19.98
N GLU A 134 -26.13 1.16 20.29
CA GLU A 134 -25.92 0.68 21.65
C GLU A 134 -25.34 1.77 22.56
N ALA A 135 -24.43 2.61 22.06
CA ALA A 135 -23.90 3.76 22.80
C ALA A 135 -25.02 4.76 23.16
N LEU A 136 -25.92 5.07 22.21
CA LEU A 136 -27.09 5.91 22.49
C LEU A 136 -27.95 5.28 23.61
N ILE A 137 -28.30 4.00 23.50
CA ILE A 137 -29.14 3.32 24.50
C ILE A 137 -28.48 3.28 25.88
N ARG A 138 -27.17 3.02 25.94
CA ARG A 138 -26.39 3.06 27.19
C ARG A 138 -26.52 4.43 27.87
N ILE A 139 -26.35 5.50 27.11
CA ILE A 139 -26.48 6.87 27.63
C ILE A 139 -27.91 7.15 28.11
N LEU A 140 -28.92 6.79 27.30
CA LEU A 140 -30.34 7.02 27.64
C LEU A 140 -30.75 6.29 28.90
N LYS A 141 -30.42 5.00 29.03
CA LYS A 141 -30.73 4.19 30.23
C LYS A 141 -29.94 4.64 31.45
N GLY A 142 -28.70 5.11 31.25
CA GLY A 142 -27.91 5.72 32.32
C GLY A 142 -28.55 6.99 32.88
N ARG A 143 -29.19 7.80 32.03
CA ARG A 143 -29.86 9.04 32.43
C ARG A 143 -31.31 8.86 32.90
N PHE A 144 -32.06 7.97 32.25
CA PHE A 144 -33.49 7.77 32.42
C PHE A 144 -33.82 6.28 32.58
N GLN A 145 -33.62 5.73 33.78
CA GLN A 145 -33.66 4.28 34.04
C GLN A 145 -35.01 3.62 33.71
N ASP A 146 -36.13 4.27 34.03
CA ASP A 146 -37.47 3.67 33.90
C ASP A 146 -38.23 4.07 32.62
N LYS A 147 -37.62 4.93 31.78
CA LYS A 147 -38.30 5.49 30.60
C LYS A 147 -38.13 4.57 29.39
N GLN A 148 -39.25 4.20 28.76
CA GLN A 148 -39.28 3.28 27.61
C GLN A 148 -39.50 3.97 26.26
N ARG A 149 -39.94 5.24 26.28
CA ARG A 149 -40.16 6.05 25.08
C ARG A 149 -39.46 7.39 25.22
N PHE A 150 -38.71 7.79 24.20
CA PHE A 150 -37.96 9.04 24.16
C PHE A 150 -38.37 9.87 22.95
N ASN A 151 -38.72 11.12 23.20
CA ASN A 151 -38.88 12.11 22.14
C ASN A 151 -37.53 12.80 21.93
N ILE A 152 -36.91 12.57 20.77
CA ILE A 152 -35.56 13.06 20.45
C ILE A 152 -35.65 14.15 19.39
N ALA A 153 -35.14 15.34 19.70
CA ALA A 153 -34.89 16.38 18.71
C ALA A 153 -33.48 16.22 18.14
N PHE A 154 -33.36 15.94 16.84
CA PHE A 154 -32.11 16.09 16.12
C PHE A 154 -31.98 17.54 15.65
N LEU A 155 -31.07 18.28 16.26
CA LEU A 155 -30.81 19.66 15.91
C LEU A 155 -29.84 19.71 14.71
N THR A 156 -30.35 20.14 13.57
CA THR A 156 -29.63 20.25 12.28
C THR A 156 -29.69 21.68 11.75
N ALA A 157 -28.77 22.09 10.89
CA ALA A 157 -28.92 23.33 10.13
C ALA A 157 -29.80 23.09 8.89
N PRO A 158 -31.04 23.61 8.82
CA PRO A 158 -31.94 23.33 7.68
C PRO A 158 -31.43 23.92 6.36
N SER A 159 -30.57 24.93 6.43
CA SER A 159 -29.92 25.56 5.28
C SER A 159 -28.70 24.79 4.76
N LYS A 160 -28.26 23.72 5.45
CA LYS A 160 -27.12 22.89 5.08
C LYS A 160 -27.61 21.48 4.73
N TYR A 161 -27.73 21.23 3.43
CA TYR A 161 -28.27 19.98 2.90
C TYR A 161 -27.49 18.74 3.40
N GLU A 162 -26.16 18.81 3.54
CA GLU A 162 -25.32 17.72 4.07
C GLU A 162 -25.76 17.26 5.46
N GLU A 163 -26.07 18.23 6.33
CA GLU A 163 -26.40 18.00 7.73
C GLU A 163 -27.81 17.44 7.87
N THR A 164 -28.73 17.91 7.03
CA THR A 164 -30.10 17.40 6.99
C THR A 164 -30.11 15.94 6.52
N HIS A 165 -29.38 15.60 5.45
CA HIS A 165 -29.26 14.20 4.99
C HIS A 165 -28.60 13.30 6.05
N LEU A 166 -27.57 13.79 6.74
CA LEU A 166 -26.98 13.05 7.87
C LEU A 166 -28.01 12.80 8.98
N GLY A 167 -28.81 13.82 9.32
CA GLY A 167 -29.89 13.69 10.29
C GLY A 167 -30.95 12.66 9.89
N ILE A 168 -31.36 12.63 8.62
CA ILE A 168 -32.30 11.63 8.08
C ILE A 168 -31.71 10.22 8.21
N PHE A 169 -30.48 10.04 7.73
CA PHE A 169 -29.76 8.77 7.81
C PHE A 169 -29.66 8.25 9.25
N LEU A 170 -29.23 9.09 10.19
CA LEU A 170 -29.10 8.69 11.59
C LEU A 170 -30.45 8.39 12.23
N LYS A 171 -31.48 9.17 11.88
CA LYS A 171 -32.86 8.90 12.32
C LYS A 171 -33.30 7.50 11.87
N GLU A 172 -33.18 7.18 10.59
CA GLU A 172 -33.56 5.88 10.04
C GLU A 172 -32.77 4.75 10.69
N MET A 173 -31.45 4.91 10.80
CA MET A 173 -30.55 3.95 11.44
C MET A 173 -30.91 3.71 12.92
N PHE A 174 -31.10 4.77 13.71
CA PHE A 174 -31.46 4.61 15.11
C PHE A 174 -32.86 3.99 15.26
N GLN A 175 -33.79 4.22 14.32
CA GLN A 175 -35.11 3.59 14.37
C GLN A 175 -35.08 2.12 13.92
N SER A 176 -34.18 1.73 13.02
CA SER A 176 -34.07 0.34 12.55
C SER A 176 -33.29 -0.56 13.53
N GLU A 177 -32.20 -0.05 14.10
CA GLU A 177 -31.31 -0.82 14.99
C GLU A 177 -31.86 -0.95 16.41
N ASN A 178 -32.59 0.06 16.90
CA ASN A 178 -33.06 0.06 18.30
C ASN A 178 -34.42 -0.60 18.46
N LYS A 179 -34.40 -1.82 18.99
CA LYS A 179 -35.62 -2.56 19.39
C LYS A 179 -35.92 -2.50 20.89
N GLN A 180 -35.01 -1.91 21.67
CA GLN A 180 -35.08 -1.93 23.14
C GLN A 180 -35.90 -0.78 23.74
N VAL A 181 -36.02 0.34 23.04
CA VAL A 181 -36.75 1.54 23.48
C VAL A 181 -37.43 2.18 22.27
N ASP A 182 -38.56 2.85 22.50
CA ASP A 182 -39.29 3.57 21.45
C ASP A 182 -38.67 4.97 21.25
N LEU A 183 -38.12 5.21 20.05
CA LEU A 183 -37.46 6.48 19.69
C LEU A 183 -38.31 7.27 18.69
N ASP A 184 -39.00 8.31 19.18
CA ASP A 184 -39.70 9.29 18.35
C ASP A 184 -38.73 10.41 17.96
N ILE A 185 -38.05 10.24 16.83
CA ILE A 185 -37.01 11.15 16.35
C ILE A 185 -37.60 12.20 15.40
N ILE A 186 -37.39 13.47 15.75
CA ILE A 186 -37.87 14.64 15.01
C ILE A 186 -36.66 15.47 14.57
N LEU A 187 -36.57 15.78 13.28
CA LEU A 187 -35.59 16.72 12.77
C LEU A 187 -36.04 18.15 13.09
N THR A 188 -35.15 18.93 13.67
CA THR A 188 -35.41 20.30 14.12
C THR A 188 -34.30 21.23 13.66
N GLY A 189 -34.66 22.47 13.34
CA GLY A 189 -33.74 23.60 13.24
C GLY A 189 -33.69 24.39 14.56
N PRO A 190 -32.75 25.35 14.67
CA PRO A 190 -32.54 26.13 15.90
C PRO A 190 -33.77 26.95 16.33
N THR A 191 -34.65 27.31 15.40
CA THR A 191 -35.86 28.10 15.65
C THR A 191 -37.10 27.25 15.97
N ASN A 192 -37.01 25.91 15.90
CA ASN A 192 -38.14 25.03 16.18
C ASN A 192 -38.24 24.63 17.66
N LEU A 193 -37.15 24.83 18.42
CA LEU A 193 -37.08 24.53 19.84
C LEU A 193 -37.54 25.75 20.65
N TYR A 194 -38.39 25.51 21.64
CA TYR A 194 -38.85 26.54 22.56
C TYR A 194 -39.17 25.93 23.94
N ILE A 195 -39.19 26.77 24.97
CA ILE A 195 -39.57 26.36 26.33
C ILE A 195 -41.00 26.82 26.60
N GLU A 196 -41.82 25.91 27.09
CA GLU A 196 -43.16 26.20 27.61
C GLU A 196 -43.31 25.46 28.95
N GLU A 197 -43.66 26.19 30.01
CA GLU A 197 -43.86 25.64 31.37
C GLU A 197 -42.72 24.71 31.83
N ASP A 198 -41.47 25.19 31.77
CA ASP A 198 -40.24 24.44 32.11
C ASP A 198 -40.03 23.14 31.32
N THR A 199 -40.72 22.96 30.20
CA THR A 199 -40.60 21.81 29.32
C THR A 199 -40.05 22.25 27.98
N LEU A 200 -39.03 21.55 27.47
CA LEU A 200 -38.53 21.76 26.11
C LEU A 200 -39.53 21.16 25.12
N LYS A 201 -39.94 21.94 24.12
CA LYS A 201 -40.85 21.48 23.06
C LYS A 201 -40.29 21.77 21.67
N ALA A 202 -40.68 20.93 20.72
CA ALA A 202 -40.53 21.17 19.29
C ALA A 202 -41.82 20.73 18.58
N PHE A 203 -42.38 21.59 17.71
CA PHE A 203 -43.63 21.30 16.99
C PHE A 203 -44.77 20.79 17.91
N ASN A 204 -44.95 21.41 19.08
CA ASN A 204 -45.91 21.03 20.12
C ASN A 204 -45.69 19.64 20.77
N LYS A 205 -44.55 18.99 20.54
CA LYS A 205 -44.15 17.76 21.24
C LYS A 205 -43.11 18.06 22.31
N ASN A 206 -43.25 17.43 23.48
CA ASN A 206 -42.23 17.49 24.54
C ASN A 206 -40.97 16.75 24.09
N ILE A 207 -39.79 17.32 24.37
CA ILE A 207 -38.49 16.77 23.98
C ILE A 207 -37.73 16.35 25.23
N ASP A 208 -37.26 15.11 25.22
CA ASP A 208 -36.47 14.51 26.30
C ASP A 208 -34.96 14.64 26.04
N VAL A 209 -34.58 14.49 24.77
CA VAL A 209 -33.18 14.41 24.34
C VAL A 209 -32.99 15.31 23.13
N VAL A 210 -31.90 16.07 23.11
CA VAL A 210 -31.46 16.86 21.96
C VAL A 210 -30.14 16.28 21.46
N ILE A 211 -30.15 15.63 20.30
CA ILE A 211 -28.92 15.23 19.61
C ILE A 211 -28.50 16.36 18.67
N ARG A 212 -27.32 16.92 18.92
CA ARG A 212 -26.78 18.08 18.23
C ARG A 212 -25.91 17.65 17.06
N LEU A 213 -26.38 17.95 15.86
CA LEU A 213 -25.55 18.13 14.67
C LEU A 213 -25.29 19.62 14.44
N TYR A 214 -25.21 20.39 15.54
CA TYR A 214 -25.05 21.84 15.53
C TYR A 214 -23.94 22.24 16.49
N PRO A 215 -22.95 23.04 16.04
CA PRO A 215 -21.85 23.46 16.89
C PRO A 215 -22.28 24.30 18.08
N THR A 216 -21.60 24.11 19.20
CA THR A 216 -21.68 24.95 20.39
C THR A 216 -21.41 26.42 20.05
N GLU A 217 -20.44 26.71 19.19
CA GLU A 217 -20.10 28.07 18.75
C GLU A 217 -21.25 28.80 18.04
N PHE A 218 -22.20 28.07 17.45
CA PHE A 218 -23.35 28.64 16.73
C PHE A 218 -24.66 28.52 17.52
N MET A 219 -24.63 28.02 18.76
CA MET A 219 -25.86 27.82 19.54
C MET A 219 -26.57 29.13 19.90
N TYR A 220 -25.97 30.30 19.64
CA TYR A 220 -26.62 31.59 19.86
C TYR A 220 -27.81 31.80 18.91
N GLU A 221 -27.87 31.02 17.84
CA GLU A 221 -28.99 30.97 16.91
C GLU A 221 -30.20 30.21 17.46
N CYS A 222 -30.01 29.39 18.51
CA CYS A 222 -31.08 28.72 19.24
C CYS A 222 -31.52 29.60 20.41
N THR A 223 -32.65 30.29 20.25
CA THR A 223 -33.11 31.35 21.18
C THR A 223 -33.34 30.86 22.61
N CYS A 224 -33.63 29.58 22.81
CA CYS A 224 -33.86 28.97 24.12
C CYS A 224 -32.67 28.16 24.66
N PHE A 225 -31.48 28.24 24.04
CA PHE A 225 -30.36 27.37 24.42
C PHE A 225 -29.88 27.58 25.85
N LYS A 226 -29.91 28.81 26.36
CA LYS A 226 -29.57 29.11 27.75
C LYS A 226 -30.49 28.37 28.72
N GLU A 227 -31.78 28.34 28.44
CA GLU A 227 -32.78 27.60 29.22
C GLU A 227 -32.61 26.09 29.04
N MET A 228 -32.25 25.63 27.84
CA MET A 228 -31.92 24.21 27.61
C MET A 228 -30.75 23.75 28.48
N ILE A 229 -29.69 24.56 28.63
CA ILE A 229 -28.57 24.25 29.54
C ILE A 229 -29.09 24.07 30.98
N LYS A 230 -29.95 24.98 31.46
CA LYS A 230 -30.55 24.88 32.81
C LYS A 230 -31.37 23.59 32.97
N LEU A 231 -32.24 23.26 32.01
CA LEU A 231 -33.04 22.04 32.05
C LEU A 231 -32.18 20.78 31.99
N HIS A 232 -31.07 20.83 31.24
CA HIS A 232 -30.11 19.74 31.15
C HIS A 232 -29.37 19.52 32.47
N GLU A 233 -28.96 20.61 33.12
CA GLU A 233 -28.31 20.61 34.44
C GLU A 233 -29.24 20.06 35.54
N LEU A 234 -30.53 20.44 35.49
CA LEU A 234 -31.58 19.90 36.37
C LEU A 234 -31.96 18.44 36.05
N GLY A 235 -31.44 17.86 34.96
CA GLY A 235 -31.77 16.52 34.50
C GLY A 235 -33.17 16.31 33.96
N LYS A 236 -33.86 17.39 33.62
CA LYS A 236 -35.16 17.35 32.93
C LYS A 236 -34.99 16.96 31.45
N ILE A 237 -33.89 17.35 30.83
CA ILE A 237 -33.53 16.97 29.45
C ILE A 237 -32.09 16.47 29.35
N LEU A 238 -31.75 15.84 28.23
CA LEU A 238 -30.39 15.42 27.90
C LEU A 238 -29.92 16.08 26.60
N ILE A 239 -28.75 16.72 26.59
CA ILE A 239 -28.14 17.28 25.37
C ILE A 239 -26.94 16.40 24.99
N LEU A 240 -26.94 15.86 23.76
CA LEU A 240 -25.90 14.96 23.24
C LEU A 240 -25.30 15.50 21.93
N ASN A 241 -24.00 15.69 21.79
CA ASN A 241 -23.03 15.69 22.88
C ASN A 241 -23.27 16.87 23.85
N ASP A 242 -22.88 16.67 25.11
CA ASP A 242 -22.95 17.69 26.17
C ASP A 242 -22.28 19.00 25.69
N PRO A 243 -22.80 20.19 26.02
CA PRO A 243 -22.20 21.48 25.63
C PRO A 243 -20.72 21.64 26.03
N ARG A 244 -20.26 20.95 27.09
CA ARG A 244 -18.85 20.90 27.51
C ARG A 244 -17.95 20.16 26.52
N ALA A 245 -18.49 19.51 25.48
CA ALA A 245 -17.73 18.93 24.37
C ALA A 245 -16.80 19.95 23.68
N ILE A 246 -17.17 21.24 23.67
CA ILE A 246 -16.31 22.30 23.14
C ILE A 246 -14.95 22.40 23.87
N LEU A 247 -14.91 22.04 25.15
CA LEU A 247 -13.69 22.04 25.96
C LEU A 247 -12.75 20.89 25.57
N ALA A 248 -13.34 19.76 25.18
CA ALA A 248 -12.64 18.54 24.80
C ALA A 248 -12.03 18.63 23.38
N GLN A 249 -12.72 19.30 22.44
CA GLN A 249 -12.20 19.51 21.09
C GLN A 249 -11.20 20.67 20.98
N SER A 250 -11.13 21.52 22.00
CA SER A 250 -10.29 22.71 21.96
C SER A 250 -8.84 22.32 21.71
N LYS A 251 -8.22 22.93 20.68
CA LYS A 251 -6.80 22.69 20.40
C LYS A 251 -5.89 23.18 21.53
N SER A 252 -6.36 24.10 22.39
CA SER A 252 -5.66 24.51 23.61
C SER A 252 -5.60 23.42 24.69
N LEU A 253 -6.42 22.37 24.61
CA LEU A 253 -6.31 21.19 25.47
C LEU A 253 -4.93 20.55 25.35
N TYR A 254 -4.40 20.48 24.12
CA TYR A 254 -3.06 19.93 23.88
C TYR A 254 -2.01 20.74 24.61
N ALA A 255 -2.07 22.08 24.51
CA ALA A 255 -1.15 22.97 25.23
C ALA A 255 -1.24 22.78 26.76
N TYR A 256 -2.45 22.61 27.27
CA TYR A 256 -2.66 22.36 28.69
C TYR A 256 -2.10 21.01 29.15
N LEU A 257 -2.35 19.94 28.40
CA LEU A 257 -1.78 18.60 28.68
C LEU A 257 -0.25 18.63 28.63
N TRP A 258 0.34 19.30 27.64
CA TRP A 258 1.78 19.48 27.55
C TRP A 258 2.36 20.28 28.71
N LYS A 259 1.67 21.33 29.19
CA LYS A 259 2.06 22.02 30.43
C LYS A 259 2.13 21.04 31.60
N LEU A 260 1.13 20.18 31.78
CA LEU A 260 1.11 19.20 32.88
C LEU A 260 2.24 18.17 32.76
N VAL A 261 2.51 17.68 31.54
CA VAL A 261 3.62 16.76 31.25
C VAL A 261 4.97 17.41 31.57
N LEU A 262 5.21 18.63 31.07
CA LEU A 262 6.48 19.34 31.26
C LEU A 262 6.73 19.69 32.74
N THR A 263 5.68 20.03 33.49
CA THR A 263 5.81 20.32 34.93
C THR A 263 5.77 19.06 35.79
N LYS A 264 5.66 17.86 35.21
CA LYS A 264 5.52 16.58 35.91
C LYS A 264 4.38 16.62 36.95
N ASP A 265 3.25 17.22 36.59
CA ASP A 265 2.12 17.48 37.49
C ASP A 265 1.42 16.18 37.92
N ASP A 266 1.26 15.98 39.23
CA ASP A 266 0.75 14.73 39.84
C ASP A 266 -0.70 14.39 39.49
N ARG A 267 -1.44 15.33 38.87
CA ARG A 267 -2.77 15.06 38.32
C ARG A 267 -2.74 14.10 37.14
N LEU A 268 -1.60 13.97 36.45
CA LEU A 268 -1.41 12.97 35.41
C LEU A 268 -0.63 11.76 35.95
N SER A 269 -1.18 10.58 35.75
CA SER A 269 -0.47 9.32 36.00
C SER A 269 0.72 9.16 35.05
N MET A 270 1.64 8.23 35.35
CA MET A 270 2.77 7.93 34.48
C MET A 270 2.30 7.49 33.07
N GLU A 271 1.31 6.61 33.01
CA GLU A 271 0.75 6.12 31.75
C GLU A 271 0.04 7.23 30.93
N GLU A 272 -0.66 8.15 31.60
CA GLU A 272 -1.29 9.31 30.95
C GLU A 272 -0.23 10.24 30.35
N ARG A 273 0.87 10.50 31.08
CA ARG A 273 1.99 11.32 30.58
C ARG A 273 2.66 10.68 29.36
N GLU A 274 2.92 9.36 29.42
CA GLU A 274 3.49 8.61 28.29
C GLU A 274 2.58 8.64 27.06
N SER A 275 1.26 8.54 27.26
CA SER A 275 0.27 8.62 26.18
C SER A 275 0.30 10.00 25.48
N VAL A 276 0.40 11.09 26.24
CA VAL A 276 0.53 12.45 25.68
C VAL A 276 1.84 12.59 24.90
N LEU A 277 2.97 12.18 25.48
CA LEU A 277 4.29 12.24 24.83
C LEU A 277 4.34 11.48 23.51
N LYS A 278 3.69 10.32 23.45
CA LYS A 278 3.76 9.44 22.29
C LYS A 278 2.83 9.89 21.15
N TYR A 279 1.59 10.26 21.49
CA TYR A 279 0.51 10.37 20.51
C TYR A 279 0.06 11.81 20.21
N LEU A 280 0.42 12.80 21.02
CA LEU A 280 0.03 14.19 20.79
C LEU A 280 1.25 15.03 20.40
N PRO A 281 1.24 15.75 19.26
CA PRO A 281 2.31 16.66 18.91
C PRO A 281 2.51 17.74 19.98
N TYR A 282 3.76 18.16 20.18
CA TYR A 282 4.09 19.21 21.13
C TYR A 282 3.32 20.48 20.82
N THR A 283 2.64 21.06 21.81
CA THR A 283 1.73 22.19 21.58
C THR A 283 1.87 23.25 22.67
N GLU A 284 1.85 24.53 22.27
CA GLU A 284 1.88 25.71 23.14
C GLU A 284 0.77 26.69 22.74
N ILE A 285 0.30 27.52 23.67
CA ILE A 285 -0.52 28.69 23.31
C ILE A 285 0.37 29.68 22.56
N LEU A 286 -0.08 30.17 21.41
CA LEU A 286 0.71 31.08 20.61
C LEU A 286 0.82 32.45 21.30
N ASP A 287 2.05 32.88 21.54
CA ASP A 287 2.40 34.24 21.94
C ASP A 287 3.47 34.84 21.01
N LYS A 288 3.92 36.07 21.29
CA LYS A 288 4.97 36.73 20.49
C LYS A 288 6.30 35.98 20.48
N TYR A 289 6.64 35.30 21.57
CA TYR A 289 7.85 34.49 21.63
C TYR A 289 7.74 33.26 20.73
N CYS A 290 6.57 32.62 20.71
CA CYS A 290 6.26 31.51 19.83
C CYS A 290 6.35 31.90 18.35
N LEU A 291 5.89 33.10 17.97
CA LEU A 291 6.04 33.61 16.60
C LEU A 291 7.51 33.72 16.19
N GLU A 292 8.36 34.26 17.05
CA GLU A 292 9.81 34.35 16.77
C GLU A 292 10.48 32.96 16.70
N LYS A 293 10.03 32.02 17.53
CA LYS A 293 10.45 30.61 17.47
C LYS A 293 10.05 29.97 16.14
N ALA A 294 8.83 30.23 15.68
CA ALA A 294 8.27 29.73 14.42
C ALA A 294 8.95 30.36 13.19
N ARG A 295 9.31 31.65 13.26
CA ARG A 295 10.08 32.38 12.25
C ARG A 295 11.46 31.77 12.03
N LYS A 296 12.14 31.37 13.11
CA LYS A 296 13.48 30.76 13.06
C LYS A 296 13.49 29.30 12.60
N ASN A 297 12.39 28.58 12.78
CA ASN A 297 12.30 27.14 12.56
C ASN A 297 11.05 26.77 11.77
N LYS A 298 10.85 27.43 10.62
CA LYS A 298 9.65 27.31 9.77
C LYS A 298 9.16 25.87 9.61
N ASN A 299 10.04 24.97 9.18
CA ASN A 299 9.67 23.59 8.82
C ASN A 299 9.29 22.71 10.02
N SER A 300 9.44 23.20 11.25
CA SER A 300 9.19 22.44 12.48
C SER A 300 7.82 22.72 13.09
N PHE A 301 7.02 23.63 12.53
CA PHE A 301 5.80 24.10 13.20
C PHE A 301 4.57 24.22 12.30
N VAL A 302 3.42 24.06 12.96
CA VAL A 302 2.08 24.33 12.47
C VAL A 302 1.44 25.37 13.37
N ILE A 303 0.84 26.40 12.79
CA ILE A 303 0.03 27.39 13.51
C ILE A 303 -1.42 27.17 13.14
N LYS A 304 -2.28 27.05 14.16
CA LYS A 304 -3.71 26.82 13.97
C LYS A 304 -4.54 27.50 15.06
N PRO A 305 -5.75 27.99 14.77
CA PRO A 305 -6.58 28.65 15.76
C PRO A 305 -7.05 27.67 16.83
N VAL A 306 -7.31 28.15 18.05
CA VAL A 306 -7.79 27.30 19.16
C VAL A 306 -9.14 26.65 18.82
N PHE A 307 -10.06 27.46 18.27
CA PHE A 307 -11.29 27.01 17.63
C PHE A 307 -11.20 27.33 16.13
N GLY A 308 -11.34 26.31 15.29
CA GLY A 308 -11.22 26.44 13.84
C GLY A 308 -11.92 25.30 13.12
N ARG A 309 -12.31 25.55 11.87
CA ARG A 309 -13.08 24.62 11.02
C ARG A 309 -12.53 24.66 9.59
N TYR A 310 -12.63 23.54 8.87
CA TYR A 310 -12.31 23.44 7.44
C TYR A 310 -10.90 23.93 7.06
N SER A 311 -9.90 23.66 7.91
CA SER A 311 -8.50 24.08 7.70
C SER A 311 -8.29 25.59 7.55
N ILE A 312 -9.30 26.41 7.88
CA ILE A 312 -9.20 27.88 7.81
C ILE A 312 -8.19 28.37 8.85
N ASP A 313 -7.27 29.22 8.39
CA ASP A 313 -6.14 29.76 9.17
C ASP A 313 -5.22 28.68 9.77
N VAL A 314 -5.07 27.54 9.07
CA VAL A 314 -4.07 26.53 9.40
C VAL A 314 -2.85 26.71 8.50
N PHE A 315 -1.71 27.04 9.10
CA PHE A 315 -0.47 27.31 8.38
C PHE A 315 0.59 26.27 8.77
N ILE A 316 1.05 25.50 7.79
CA ILE A 316 2.11 24.49 7.96
C ILE A 316 3.39 25.05 7.35
N GLY A 317 4.39 25.36 8.18
CA GLY A 317 5.60 26.03 7.69
C GLY A 317 6.37 25.22 6.65
N MET A 318 6.35 23.88 6.75
CA MET A 318 6.97 22.98 5.77
C MET A 318 6.40 23.13 4.35
N LEU A 319 5.12 23.52 4.21
CA LEU A 319 4.46 23.72 2.91
C LEU A 319 4.66 25.13 2.35
N HIS A 320 5.17 26.07 3.15
CA HIS A 320 5.36 27.47 2.74
C HIS A 320 6.81 27.70 2.32
N ASN A 321 7.03 28.52 1.29
CA ASN A 321 8.33 29.15 1.10
C ASN A 321 8.58 30.22 2.18
N GLU A 322 9.80 30.76 2.27
CA GLU A 322 10.16 31.74 3.32
C GLU A 322 9.25 32.98 3.31
N LYS A 323 8.89 33.47 2.12
CA LYS A 323 8.06 34.66 1.97
C LYS A 323 6.61 34.39 2.39
N GLU A 324 6.03 33.28 1.91
CA GLU A 324 4.67 32.88 2.28
C GLU A 324 4.55 32.65 3.78
N TRP A 325 5.55 32.03 4.40
CA TRP A 325 5.55 31.80 5.85
C TRP A 325 5.58 33.11 6.63
N GLU A 326 6.44 34.03 6.22
CA GLU A 326 6.53 35.37 6.80
C GLU A 326 5.20 36.14 6.67
N GLU A 327 4.53 36.05 5.53
CA GLU A 327 3.19 36.63 5.32
C GLU A 327 2.15 36.01 6.27
N SER A 328 2.15 34.68 6.41
CA SER A 328 1.28 33.95 7.35
C SER A 328 1.53 34.36 8.81
N LEU A 329 2.81 34.48 9.22
CA LEU A 329 3.16 34.93 10.58
C LEU A 329 2.71 36.37 10.84
N ASN A 330 2.90 37.28 9.88
CA ASN A 330 2.46 38.67 10.00
C ASN A 330 0.93 38.80 10.03
N TYR A 331 0.21 37.94 9.31
CA TYR A 331 -1.25 37.86 9.41
C TYR A 331 -1.66 37.41 10.81
N VAL A 332 -1.10 36.31 11.31
CA VAL A 332 -1.40 35.78 12.65
C VAL A 332 -1.08 36.78 13.74
N GLU A 333 0.07 37.48 13.68
CA GLU A 333 0.45 38.49 14.68
C GLU A 333 -0.59 39.61 14.82
N LYS A 334 -1.22 40.00 13.71
CA LYS A 334 -2.25 41.06 13.70
C LYS A 334 -3.54 40.63 14.39
N ILE A 335 -3.92 39.35 14.27
CA ILE A 335 -5.24 38.86 14.71
C ILE A 335 -5.19 38.01 15.99
N MET A 336 -4.01 37.58 16.44
CA MET A 336 -3.88 36.61 17.55
C MET A 336 -4.43 37.10 18.89
N ASN A 337 -4.58 38.42 19.08
CA ASN A 337 -5.20 39.01 20.27
C ASN A 337 -6.73 38.90 20.26
N GLU A 338 -7.34 38.86 19.07
CA GLU A 338 -8.80 38.74 18.88
C GLU A 338 -9.21 37.28 18.71
N LYS A 339 -8.39 36.50 18.01
CA LYS A 339 -8.59 35.09 17.69
C LYS A 339 -7.39 34.30 18.19
N PRO A 340 -7.48 33.56 19.31
CA PRO A 340 -6.33 32.83 19.86
C PRO A 340 -5.88 31.67 18.97
N PHE A 341 -4.57 31.47 18.90
CA PHE A 341 -3.89 30.41 18.15
C PHE A 341 -3.04 29.52 19.06
N ILE A 342 -2.66 28.37 18.53
CA ILE A 342 -1.63 27.50 19.11
C ILE A 342 -0.45 27.38 18.14
N LEU A 343 0.73 27.13 18.70
CA LEU A 343 1.90 26.64 17.98
C LEU A 343 2.04 25.14 18.26
N GLN A 344 2.08 24.32 17.23
CA GLN A 344 2.20 22.87 17.35
C GLN A 344 3.41 22.35 16.56
N SER A 345 4.11 21.34 17.07
CA SER A 345 5.18 20.67 16.32
C SER A 345 4.62 20.05 15.05
N PHE A 346 5.34 20.24 13.95
CA PHE A 346 5.03 19.56 12.70
C PHE A 346 5.51 18.11 12.79
N GLU A 347 4.57 17.18 12.63
CA GLU A 347 4.85 15.76 12.47
C GLU A 347 4.72 15.40 11.00
N LYS A 348 5.76 14.76 10.44
CA LYS A 348 5.74 14.30 9.06
C LYS A 348 4.79 13.11 8.93
N ILE A 349 3.83 13.20 8.01
CA ILE A 349 2.87 12.14 7.73
C ILE A 349 3.50 11.19 6.71
N GLU A 350 3.37 9.88 6.94
CA GLU A 350 3.77 8.87 5.96
C GLU A 350 2.78 8.81 4.80
N ASP A 351 3.31 8.88 3.58
CA ASP A 351 2.53 8.64 2.36
C ASP A 351 2.47 7.15 2.02
N GLU A 352 1.32 6.76 1.47
CA GLU A 352 1.03 5.40 1.07
C GLU A 352 0.59 5.35 -0.39
N VAL A 353 0.84 4.21 -1.05
CA VAL A 353 0.30 3.94 -2.38
C VAL A 353 -1.07 3.31 -2.24
N VAL A 354 -2.10 4.00 -2.71
CA VAL A 354 -3.52 3.62 -2.57
C VAL A 354 -4.18 3.53 -3.93
N ILE A 355 -5.28 2.79 -4.04
CA ILE A 355 -6.01 2.67 -5.30
C ILE A 355 -7.15 3.68 -5.30
N CYS A 356 -7.20 4.60 -6.25
CA CYS A 356 -8.35 5.46 -6.49
C CYS A 356 -9.10 5.00 -7.74
N ASP A 357 -10.41 5.27 -7.80
CA ASP A 357 -11.25 5.04 -8.97
C ASP A 357 -11.66 6.40 -9.53
N ASN A 358 -11.39 6.66 -10.82
CA ASN A 358 -11.76 7.93 -11.45
C ASN A 358 -13.12 7.87 -12.18
N GLY A 359 -13.82 6.74 -12.09
CA GLY A 359 -15.09 6.45 -12.75
C GLY A 359 -14.96 5.63 -14.04
N GLY A 360 -13.74 5.46 -14.56
CA GLY A 360 -13.43 4.61 -15.72
C GLY A 360 -12.25 3.67 -15.48
N PHE A 361 -11.17 4.19 -14.88
CA PHE A 361 -9.96 3.46 -14.55
C PHE A 361 -9.64 3.55 -13.06
N LYS A 362 -8.94 2.53 -12.59
CA LYS A 362 -8.36 2.47 -11.26
C LYS A 362 -6.88 2.80 -11.35
N HIS A 363 -6.39 3.63 -10.43
CA HIS A 363 -5.02 4.10 -10.43
C HIS A 363 -4.39 3.92 -9.06
N GLN A 364 -3.11 3.50 -9.05
CA GLN A 364 -2.28 3.63 -7.87
C GLN A 364 -1.74 5.05 -7.79
N ILE A 365 -2.05 5.74 -6.71
CA ILE A 365 -1.57 7.09 -6.42
C ILE A 365 -0.92 7.14 -5.05
N GLN A 366 0.05 8.03 -4.90
CA GLN A 366 0.62 8.35 -3.60
C GLN A 366 -0.32 9.31 -2.88
N SER A 367 -0.66 9.01 -1.62
CA SER A 367 -1.61 9.82 -0.85
C SER A 367 -1.33 9.74 0.65
N PHE A 368 -1.79 10.76 1.37
CA PHE A 368 -1.67 10.87 2.82
C PHE A 368 -3.01 10.54 3.48
N GLY A 369 -3.00 9.57 4.39
CA GLY A 369 -4.21 9.08 5.07
C GLY A 369 -4.51 9.85 6.36
N ASN A 370 -5.70 10.45 6.44
CA ASN A 370 -6.29 10.90 7.71
C ASN A 370 -7.24 9.80 8.22
N TYR A 371 -6.79 9.09 9.25
CA TYR A 371 -7.50 8.00 9.91
C TYR A 371 -8.45 8.57 10.96
N GLY A 372 -9.71 8.76 10.58
CA GLY A 372 -10.77 9.23 11.46
C GLY A 372 -11.26 8.09 12.36
N ILE A 373 -10.82 8.06 13.62
CA ILE A 373 -11.19 7.03 14.60
C ILE A 373 -12.41 7.50 15.39
N PHE A 374 -13.54 6.79 15.27
CA PHE A 374 -14.76 7.12 15.99
C PHE A 374 -14.85 6.41 17.32
N LEU A 375 -15.16 7.16 18.38
CA LEU A 375 -15.52 6.59 19.67
C LEU A 375 -16.97 6.87 20.02
N GLY A 376 -17.65 5.88 20.60
CA GLY A 376 -18.97 6.02 21.23
C GLY A 376 -18.86 5.63 22.70
N CYS A 377 -19.36 6.50 23.58
CA CYS A 377 -19.04 6.45 25.00
C CYS A 377 -17.51 6.41 25.19
N ASP A 378 -16.98 5.30 25.69
CA ASP A 378 -15.58 5.07 26.02
C ASP A 378 -14.87 4.06 25.09
N LYS A 379 -15.50 3.68 23.98
CA LYS A 379 -15.04 2.62 23.08
C LYS A 379 -14.93 3.08 21.65
N VAL A 380 -13.92 2.57 20.93
CA VAL A 380 -13.84 2.75 19.47
C VAL A 380 -14.97 1.95 18.81
N ILE A 381 -15.77 2.62 17.98
CA ILE A 381 -16.98 2.05 17.36
C ILE A 381 -16.90 1.99 15.84
N GLY A 382 -16.00 2.76 15.23
CA GLY A 382 -15.88 2.88 13.78
C GLY A 382 -14.63 3.62 13.36
N ASN A 383 -14.35 3.60 12.06
CA ASN A 383 -13.22 4.28 11.47
C ASN A 383 -13.49 4.64 10.00
N LEU A 384 -12.79 5.66 9.50
CA LEU A 384 -12.63 5.87 8.06
C LEU A 384 -11.22 6.37 7.74
N ILE A 385 -10.78 6.21 6.50
CA ILE A 385 -9.64 6.97 5.97
C ILE A 385 -10.14 7.97 4.96
N ARG A 386 -9.61 9.19 5.04
CA ARG A 386 -9.64 10.17 3.96
C ARG A 386 -8.25 10.29 3.36
N TRP A 387 -8.13 9.95 2.09
CA TRP A 387 -6.89 10.10 1.33
C TRP A 387 -6.81 11.48 0.72
N ASN A 388 -5.65 12.11 0.84
CA ASN A 388 -5.39 13.45 0.33
C ASN A 388 -4.11 13.44 -0.51
N ALA A 389 -4.05 14.31 -1.52
CA ALA A 389 -2.86 14.47 -2.35
C ALA A 389 -1.69 15.12 -1.57
N ASP A 390 -2.00 15.87 -0.52
CA ASP A 390 -1.05 16.59 0.33
C ASP A 390 -1.49 16.50 1.82
N TYR A 391 -0.79 17.17 2.72
CA TYR A 391 -1.02 17.17 4.18
C TYR A 391 -2.37 17.80 4.58
N LEU A 392 -2.91 18.69 3.74
CA LEU A 392 -4.19 19.33 3.97
C LEU A 392 -5.30 18.64 3.18
N THR A 393 -6.47 18.54 3.80
CA THR A 393 -7.67 18.04 3.13
C THR A 393 -8.13 19.02 2.07
N ASP A 394 -8.38 18.49 0.87
CA ASP A 394 -8.91 19.22 -0.28
C ASP A 394 -10.14 18.48 -0.80
N GLU A 395 -11.32 19.06 -0.60
CA GLU A 395 -12.61 18.44 -0.94
C GLU A 395 -12.74 18.09 -2.44
N ASP A 396 -11.94 18.73 -3.31
CA ASP A 396 -11.95 18.45 -4.75
C ASP A 396 -11.12 17.22 -5.14
N THR A 397 -10.25 16.73 -4.25
CA THR A 397 -9.38 15.57 -4.52
C THR A 397 -9.52 14.45 -3.51
N THR A 398 -10.04 14.71 -2.30
CA THR A 398 -10.20 13.70 -1.25
C THR A 398 -11.12 12.56 -1.67
N PHE A 399 -10.76 11.33 -1.27
CA PHE A 399 -11.60 10.15 -1.42
C PHE A 399 -11.41 9.17 -0.25
N ILE A 400 -12.32 8.22 -0.09
CA ILE A 400 -12.31 7.23 1.01
C ILE A 400 -12.11 5.80 0.50
N THR A 401 -11.52 4.95 1.35
CA THR A 401 -11.36 3.51 1.10
C THR A 401 -11.84 2.70 2.32
N PRO A 402 -12.33 1.47 2.13
CA PRO A 402 -12.46 0.51 3.22
C PRO A 402 -11.10 0.22 3.87
N ILE A 403 -11.07 -0.03 5.19
CA ILE A 403 -9.85 -0.48 5.88
C ILE A 403 -9.98 -1.94 6.27
N GLY A 404 -9.02 -2.77 5.84
CA GLY A 404 -8.80 -4.09 6.40
C GLY A 404 -7.58 -4.10 7.32
N LEU A 405 -7.55 -5.04 8.26
CA LEU A 405 -6.38 -5.40 9.04
C LEU A 405 -5.71 -6.60 8.38
N LYS A 406 -4.51 -6.40 7.86
CA LYS A 406 -3.72 -7.47 7.28
C LYS A 406 -2.25 -7.12 7.38
N ASP A 407 -1.46 -8.02 7.93
CA ASP A 407 -0.02 -7.87 7.95
C ASP A 407 0.53 -7.95 6.52
N ARG A 408 1.48 -7.06 6.21
CA ARG A 408 2.18 -7.06 4.93
C ARG A 408 2.88 -8.40 4.67
N GLU A 409 2.76 -8.89 3.44
CA GLU A 409 3.45 -10.12 3.02
C GLU A 409 4.94 -9.88 2.79
N ILE A 410 5.29 -8.64 2.44
CA ILE A 410 6.66 -8.20 2.19
C ILE A 410 7.10 -7.24 3.29
N ARG A 411 8.12 -7.65 4.04
CA ARG A 411 8.78 -6.80 5.02
C ARG A 411 10.11 -6.30 4.48
N LEU A 412 10.51 -5.14 4.95
CA LEU A 412 11.78 -4.52 4.59
C LEU A 412 12.60 -4.29 5.86
N SER A 413 13.83 -4.79 5.84
CA SER A 413 14.85 -4.45 6.83
C SER A 413 16.02 -3.75 6.14
N GLU A 414 16.92 -3.16 6.91
CA GLU A 414 18.08 -2.45 6.38
C GLU A 414 19.36 -3.01 6.99
N ILE A 415 20.39 -3.22 6.16
CA ILE A 415 21.76 -3.41 6.63
C ILE A 415 22.47 -2.07 6.77
N SER A 416 23.56 -2.05 7.55
CA SER A 416 24.38 -0.85 7.70
C SER A 416 25.11 -0.51 6.38
N VAL A 417 25.47 0.76 6.20
CA VAL A 417 26.21 1.20 5.02
C VAL A 417 27.59 0.52 4.96
N GLU A 418 28.22 0.30 6.11
CA GLU A 418 29.51 -0.37 6.23
C GLU A 418 29.43 -1.84 5.82
N ALA A 419 28.33 -2.53 6.15
CA ALA A 419 28.07 -3.89 5.69
C ALA A 419 27.91 -3.93 4.17
N LEU A 420 27.15 -2.99 3.59
CA LEU A 420 27.00 -2.90 2.14
C LEU A 420 28.35 -2.66 1.43
N GLU A 421 29.21 -1.78 1.96
CA GLU A 421 30.53 -1.54 1.35
C GLU A 421 31.46 -2.75 1.44
N ARG A 422 31.36 -3.58 2.50
CA ARG A 422 32.05 -4.88 2.55
C ARG A 422 31.54 -5.84 1.47
N ILE A 423 30.22 -5.94 1.31
CA ILE A 423 29.60 -6.77 0.27
C ILE A 423 30.06 -6.31 -1.12
N LYS A 424 30.01 -5.01 -1.41
CA LYS A 424 30.49 -4.43 -2.69
C LYS A 424 31.96 -4.76 -2.94
N SER A 425 32.80 -4.62 -1.92
CA SER A 425 34.24 -4.90 -2.03
C SER A 425 34.52 -6.37 -2.34
N LYS A 426 33.85 -7.29 -1.65
CA LYS A 426 33.96 -8.73 -1.93
C LYS A 426 33.40 -9.09 -3.29
N ALA A 427 32.25 -8.53 -3.66
CA ALA A 427 31.64 -8.77 -4.97
C ALA A 427 32.60 -8.40 -6.10
N LEU A 428 33.31 -7.29 -5.98
CA LEU A 428 34.33 -6.87 -6.93
C LEU A 428 35.57 -7.77 -6.89
N ILE A 429 36.14 -8.04 -5.71
CA ILE A 429 37.43 -8.72 -5.56
C ILE A 429 37.32 -10.22 -5.85
N GLU A 430 36.31 -10.89 -5.30
CA GLU A 430 36.15 -12.35 -5.38
C GLU A 430 35.38 -12.76 -6.64
N TYR A 431 34.33 -12.02 -7.00
CA TYR A 431 33.43 -12.39 -8.10
C TYR A 431 33.59 -11.49 -9.33
N GLY A 432 34.47 -10.48 -9.31
CA GLY A 432 34.65 -9.56 -10.44
C GLY A 432 33.39 -8.76 -10.79
N PHE A 433 32.45 -8.63 -9.85
CA PHE A 433 31.20 -7.92 -10.05
C PHE A 433 31.41 -6.42 -9.79
N SER A 434 31.51 -5.64 -10.87
CA SER A 434 31.59 -4.18 -10.80
C SER A 434 30.22 -3.47 -10.89
N GLY A 435 29.13 -4.24 -11.03
CA GLY A 435 27.76 -3.74 -11.18
C GLY A 435 27.13 -3.21 -9.89
N ALA A 436 27.93 -2.73 -8.94
CA ALA A 436 27.43 -2.21 -7.66
C ALA A 436 26.57 -0.94 -7.80
N TYR A 437 26.62 -0.32 -8.98
CA TYR A 437 25.91 0.91 -9.32
C TYR A 437 25.22 0.76 -10.67
N VAL A 438 24.08 1.41 -10.82
CA VAL A 438 23.42 1.60 -12.11
C VAL A 438 23.22 3.09 -12.35
N LYS A 439 23.89 3.64 -13.36
CA LYS A 439 24.05 5.09 -13.54
C LYS A 439 24.60 5.75 -12.26
N ASN A 440 23.80 6.58 -11.59
CA ASN A 440 24.13 7.26 -10.34
C ASN A 440 23.46 6.63 -9.11
N TYR A 441 22.74 5.51 -9.26
CA TYR A 441 22.04 4.79 -8.21
C TYR A 441 22.92 3.66 -7.65
N ASP A 442 22.82 3.42 -6.34
CA ASP A 442 23.35 2.19 -5.74
C ASP A 442 22.47 1.02 -6.21
N TYR A 443 23.00 0.14 -7.07
CA TYR A 443 22.28 -1.04 -7.55
C TYR A 443 22.14 -2.09 -6.45
N LEU A 444 23.24 -2.38 -5.74
CA LEU A 444 23.21 -3.21 -4.53
C LEU A 444 22.62 -2.38 -3.38
N SER A 445 21.43 -2.76 -2.94
CA SER A 445 20.61 -2.01 -2.00
C SER A 445 20.95 -2.30 -0.52
N VAL A 446 20.88 -1.28 0.34
CA VAL A 446 20.87 -1.48 1.81
C VAL A 446 19.60 -2.19 2.30
N ASN A 447 18.53 -2.13 1.52
CA ASN A 447 17.26 -2.76 1.84
C ASN A 447 17.34 -4.27 1.60
N VAL A 448 16.83 -5.03 2.57
CA VAL A 448 16.69 -6.48 2.55
C VAL A 448 15.22 -6.81 2.59
N VAL A 449 14.77 -7.62 1.65
CA VAL A 449 13.37 -8.07 1.57
C VAL A 449 13.22 -9.35 2.37
N THR A 450 12.19 -9.42 3.22
CA THR A 450 11.81 -10.67 3.88
C THR A 450 10.35 -11.00 3.63
N ILE A 451 10.06 -12.29 3.47
CA ILE A 451 8.71 -12.84 3.37
C ILE A 451 8.58 -14.00 4.36
N SER A 452 7.37 -14.31 4.81
CA SER A 452 7.17 -15.47 5.70
C SER A 452 7.59 -16.77 5.04
N GLU A 453 8.02 -17.76 5.82
CA GLU A 453 8.33 -19.11 5.34
C GLU A 453 7.13 -19.71 4.58
N LYS A 454 5.91 -19.46 5.05
CA LYS A 454 4.68 -19.87 4.36
C LYS A 454 4.59 -19.27 2.96
N LYS A 455 4.86 -17.97 2.81
CA LYS A 455 4.85 -17.29 1.50
C LYS A 455 5.98 -17.77 0.60
N LEU A 456 7.17 -18.03 1.15
CA LEU A 456 8.29 -18.59 0.41
C LEU A 456 7.98 -20.01 -0.10
N ARG A 457 7.35 -20.85 0.72
CA ARG A 457 6.85 -22.18 0.30
C ARG A 457 5.77 -22.07 -0.78
N GLU A 458 4.87 -21.10 -0.68
CA GLU A 458 3.90 -20.81 -1.75
C GLU A 458 4.58 -20.40 -3.05
N LEU A 459 5.59 -19.53 -3.01
CA LEU A 459 6.38 -19.12 -4.19
C LEU A 459 7.06 -20.33 -4.84
N SER A 460 7.71 -21.17 -4.04
CA SER A 460 8.34 -22.41 -4.51
C SER A 460 7.32 -23.34 -5.17
N TYR A 461 6.18 -23.59 -4.51
CA TYR A 461 5.10 -24.44 -5.03
C TYR A 461 4.49 -23.88 -6.32
N ALA A 462 4.22 -22.58 -6.37
CA ALA A 462 3.66 -21.90 -7.53
C ALA A 462 4.62 -22.03 -8.73
N THR A 463 5.92 -21.83 -8.48
CA THR A 463 6.97 -21.93 -9.49
C THR A 463 7.07 -23.36 -10.04
N ASP A 464 7.14 -24.38 -9.18
CA ASP A 464 7.20 -25.80 -9.59
C ASP A 464 5.96 -26.20 -10.41
N SER A 465 4.78 -25.79 -9.93
CA SER A 465 3.50 -26.16 -10.54
C SER A 465 3.32 -25.49 -11.90
N LEU A 466 3.64 -24.19 -11.99
CA LEU A 466 3.59 -23.45 -13.25
C LEU A 466 4.63 -23.95 -14.23
N ALA A 467 5.83 -24.34 -13.78
CA ALA A 467 6.85 -24.86 -14.68
C ALA A 467 6.39 -26.14 -15.41
N LYS A 468 5.69 -27.05 -14.71
CA LYS A 468 5.08 -28.25 -15.31
C LYS A 468 3.97 -27.90 -16.31
N ILE A 469 3.11 -26.94 -15.96
CA ILE A 469 2.04 -26.44 -16.85
C ILE A 469 2.65 -25.78 -18.10
N PHE A 470 3.70 -24.97 -17.92
CA PHE A 470 4.40 -24.32 -19.00
C PHE A 470 5.07 -25.35 -19.90
N LEU A 471 5.66 -26.40 -19.34
CA LEU A 471 6.23 -27.48 -20.12
C LEU A 471 5.17 -28.23 -20.94
N LYS A 472 4.06 -28.60 -20.32
CA LYS A 472 2.92 -29.24 -21.00
C LYS A 472 2.42 -28.36 -22.16
N THR A 473 2.28 -27.06 -21.92
CA THR A 473 1.81 -26.08 -22.91
C THR A 473 2.82 -25.86 -24.04
N GLN A 474 4.10 -25.70 -23.70
CA GLN A 474 5.20 -25.57 -24.66
C GLN A 474 5.26 -26.78 -25.59
N ASN A 475 5.12 -27.99 -25.06
CA ASN A 475 5.09 -29.21 -25.86
C ASN A 475 3.85 -29.29 -26.77
N ALA A 476 2.68 -28.83 -26.31
CA ALA A 476 1.47 -28.78 -27.13
C ALA A 476 1.57 -27.75 -28.26
N ILE A 477 2.10 -26.56 -27.97
CA ILE A 477 2.38 -25.51 -28.95
C ILE A 477 3.40 -25.99 -29.98
N LYS A 478 4.50 -26.61 -29.52
CA LYS A 478 5.54 -27.17 -30.38
C LYS A 478 4.98 -28.22 -31.35
N ALA A 479 4.05 -29.06 -30.90
CA ALA A 479 3.39 -30.04 -31.76
C ALA A 479 2.46 -29.40 -32.82
N ASN A 480 2.13 -28.11 -32.68
CA ASN A 480 1.17 -27.39 -33.51
C ASN A 480 1.75 -26.03 -33.99
N LEU A 481 3.05 -25.96 -34.24
CA LEU A 481 3.74 -24.71 -34.61
C LEU A 481 3.17 -24.03 -35.86
N GLU A 482 2.54 -24.77 -36.76
CA GLU A 482 1.84 -24.23 -37.93
C GLU A 482 0.82 -23.15 -37.58
N VAL A 483 0.17 -23.27 -36.42
CA VAL A 483 -0.87 -22.34 -35.95
C VAL A 483 -0.28 -21.33 -34.96
N PHE A 484 0.56 -21.82 -34.04
CA PHE A 484 1.01 -21.00 -32.92
C PHE A 484 2.22 -20.12 -33.23
N SER A 485 2.99 -20.38 -34.29
CA SER A 485 4.19 -19.58 -34.56
C SER A 485 3.85 -18.11 -34.82
N GLU A 486 2.75 -17.85 -35.54
CA GLU A 486 2.26 -16.49 -35.83
C GLU A 486 1.73 -15.80 -34.58
N ILE A 487 0.92 -16.53 -33.82
CA ILE A 487 0.33 -16.06 -32.56
C ILE A 487 1.41 -15.66 -31.54
N LEU A 488 2.60 -16.27 -31.61
CA LEU A 488 3.71 -16.02 -30.69
C LEU A 488 4.80 -15.11 -31.27
N ALA A 489 4.67 -14.65 -32.52
CA ALA A 489 5.68 -13.88 -33.27
C ALA A 489 7.04 -14.60 -33.41
N ILE A 490 7.02 -15.91 -33.71
CA ILE A 490 8.23 -16.77 -33.83
C ILE A 490 8.26 -17.56 -35.16
N GLU A 491 7.59 -17.08 -36.19
CA GLU A 491 7.46 -17.72 -37.51
C GLU A 491 8.83 -18.03 -38.13
N ASP A 492 9.76 -17.09 -38.03
CA ASP A 492 11.10 -17.24 -38.63
C ASP A 492 11.94 -18.34 -37.97
N LEU A 493 11.53 -18.84 -36.79
CA LEU A 493 12.23 -19.89 -36.05
C LEU A 493 11.59 -21.27 -36.21
N LYS A 494 10.43 -21.34 -36.84
CA LYS A 494 9.57 -22.53 -36.93
C LYS A 494 10.27 -23.78 -37.48
N GLU A 495 11.05 -23.64 -38.55
CA GLU A 495 11.76 -24.78 -39.17
C GLU A 495 12.81 -25.39 -38.24
N PHE A 496 13.45 -24.57 -37.40
CA PHE A 496 14.46 -25.01 -36.43
C PHE A 496 13.80 -25.62 -35.19
N LEU A 497 12.68 -25.05 -34.74
CA LEU A 497 11.89 -25.57 -33.63
C LEU A 497 11.31 -26.97 -33.92
N ASN A 498 10.94 -27.26 -35.18
CA ASN A 498 10.52 -28.60 -35.61
C ASN A 498 11.65 -29.65 -35.53
N GLN A 499 12.92 -29.22 -35.62
CA GLN A 499 14.09 -30.09 -35.51
C GLN A 499 14.53 -30.32 -34.07
N GLU A 500 14.00 -29.55 -33.12
CA GLU A 500 14.29 -29.67 -31.69
C GLU A 500 13.83 -31.04 -31.18
N LYS A 501 14.75 -31.86 -30.69
CA LYS A 501 14.45 -33.22 -30.21
C LYS A 501 13.93 -33.23 -28.76
N PHE A 502 13.99 -32.09 -28.09
CA PHE A 502 13.88 -31.97 -26.63
C PHE A 502 12.46 -31.64 -26.17
N ARG A 503 12.19 -31.86 -24.89
CA ARG A 503 10.87 -31.65 -24.24
C ARG A 503 11.02 -30.99 -22.87
N GLU A 504 12.14 -30.32 -22.61
CA GLU A 504 12.45 -29.56 -21.40
C GLU A 504 12.01 -28.10 -21.51
N LEU A 505 11.63 -27.48 -20.39
CA LEU A 505 11.20 -26.09 -20.42
C LEU A 505 12.35 -25.17 -20.85
N CYS A 506 13.45 -25.22 -20.09
CA CYS A 506 14.67 -24.44 -20.30
C CYS A 506 15.84 -25.05 -19.49
N PHE A 507 17.09 -24.68 -19.82
CA PHE A 507 18.24 -24.87 -18.94
C PHE A 507 18.11 -24.02 -17.67
N ILE A 508 17.80 -22.73 -17.85
CA ILE A 508 17.45 -21.79 -16.80
C ILE A 508 16.44 -20.76 -17.35
N GLY A 509 15.41 -20.49 -16.57
CA GLY A 509 14.46 -19.41 -16.81
C GLY A 509 14.17 -18.66 -15.51
N ARG A 510 13.51 -17.51 -15.61
CA ARG A 510 13.09 -16.71 -14.44
C ARG A 510 11.64 -16.28 -14.60
N MET A 511 10.78 -16.70 -13.68
CA MET A 511 9.39 -16.24 -13.59
C MET A 511 9.34 -14.96 -12.76
N ASP A 512 8.83 -13.87 -13.32
CA ASP A 512 8.76 -12.59 -12.61
C ASP A 512 7.42 -12.49 -11.87
N PHE A 513 7.47 -12.73 -10.55
CA PHE A 513 6.31 -12.66 -9.66
C PHE A 513 6.17 -11.30 -8.98
N ILE A 514 4.93 -10.96 -8.66
CA ILE A 514 4.57 -9.90 -7.72
C ILE A 514 3.60 -10.44 -6.67
N ILE A 515 3.52 -9.74 -5.54
CA ILE A 515 2.48 -9.95 -4.54
C ILE A 515 1.52 -8.78 -4.65
N ASP A 516 0.23 -9.04 -4.88
CA ASP A 516 -0.78 -7.99 -4.96
C ASP A 516 -1.11 -7.40 -3.57
N LYS A 517 -1.86 -6.30 -3.52
CA LYS A 517 -2.26 -5.67 -2.24
C LYS A 517 -3.10 -6.56 -1.32
N CYS A 518 -3.70 -7.62 -1.84
CA CYS A 518 -4.44 -8.62 -1.07
C CYS A 518 -3.53 -9.79 -0.64
N GLY A 519 -2.24 -9.75 -0.96
CA GLY A 519 -1.21 -10.76 -0.71
C GLY A 519 -1.25 -11.99 -1.60
N ASN A 520 -1.96 -11.94 -2.72
CA ASN A 520 -1.96 -13.03 -3.69
C ASN A 520 -0.72 -12.92 -4.56
N LEU A 521 -0.10 -14.07 -4.82
CA LEU A 521 1.04 -14.17 -5.71
C LEU A 521 0.57 -14.23 -7.18
N LYS A 522 1.17 -13.43 -8.06
CA LYS A 522 0.88 -13.41 -9.50
C LYS A 522 2.16 -13.40 -10.32
N VAL A 523 2.25 -14.26 -11.34
CA VAL A 523 3.37 -14.27 -12.32
C VAL A 523 3.03 -13.37 -13.50
N LEU A 524 3.91 -12.44 -13.84
CA LEU A 524 3.68 -11.48 -14.91
C LEU A 524 4.19 -11.96 -16.27
N GLU A 525 5.28 -12.74 -16.26
CA GLU A 525 5.95 -13.31 -17.43
C GLU A 525 6.97 -14.38 -16.99
N ILE A 526 7.49 -15.14 -17.97
CA ILE A 526 8.68 -15.96 -17.84
C ILE A 526 9.75 -15.47 -18.81
N ASN A 527 10.96 -15.25 -18.28
CA ASN A 527 12.17 -14.92 -19.03
C ASN A 527 12.98 -16.21 -19.21
N SER A 528 12.77 -16.90 -20.33
CA SER A 528 13.35 -18.20 -20.64
C SER A 528 14.52 -18.15 -21.64
N GLU A 529 14.81 -16.99 -22.25
CA GLU A 529 15.97 -16.79 -23.12
C GLU A 529 17.16 -16.20 -22.35
N THR A 530 16.98 -14.99 -21.78
CA THR A 530 18.06 -14.19 -21.16
C THR A 530 17.73 -13.82 -19.71
N PRO A 531 17.63 -14.79 -18.78
CA PRO A 531 17.35 -14.50 -17.38
C PRO A 531 18.56 -13.87 -16.67
N ALA A 532 18.49 -12.56 -16.41
CA ALA A 532 19.49 -11.82 -15.62
C ALA A 532 19.44 -12.18 -14.12
N GLY A 533 20.47 -11.74 -13.38
CA GLY A 533 20.51 -11.80 -11.90
C GLY A 533 21.24 -13.02 -11.32
N ILE A 534 22.02 -13.74 -12.14
CA ILE A 534 22.62 -15.03 -11.75
C ILE A 534 23.72 -14.87 -10.72
N ILE A 535 24.64 -13.92 -10.92
CA ILE A 535 25.74 -13.70 -9.98
C ILE A 535 25.22 -13.10 -8.66
N GLU A 536 24.19 -12.25 -8.75
CA GLU A 536 23.50 -11.71 -7.59
C GLU A 536 22.93 -12.83 -6.74
N ALA A 537 22.26 -13.78 -7.40
CA ALA A 537 21.61 -14.88 -6.72
C ALA A 537 22.57 -15.91 -6.15
N ILE A 538 23.58 -16.33 -6.92
CA ILE A 538 24.52 -17.41 -6.52
C ILE A 538 25.57 -16.91 -5.53
N ASN A 539 26.10 -15.70 -5.72
CA ASN A 539 27.25 -15.21 -4.97
C ASN A 539 26.85 -14.08 -4.00
N ILE A 540 26.23 -13.01 -4.51
CA ILE A 540 26.04 -11.78 -3.72
C ILE A 540 25.00 -11.99 -2.60
N GLN A 541 23.92 -12.73 -2.84
CA GLN A 541 22.93 -13.04 -1.80
C GLN A 541 23.55 -13.76 -0.60
N GLY A 542 24.51 -14.66 -0.83
CA GLY A 542 25.25 -15.34 0.23
C GLY A 542 26.05 -14.36 1.11
N GLU A 543 26.61 -13.31 0.53
CA GLU A 543 27.30 -12.26 1.29
C GLU A 543 26.35 -11.43 2.14
N TYR A 544 25.16 -11.09 1.64
CA TYR A 544 24.11 -10.51 2.47
C TYR A 544 23.69 -11.45 3.59
N PHE A 545 23.49 -12.73 3.29
CA PHE A 545 23.09 -13.73 4.28
C PHE A 545 24.12 -13.82 5.42
N ASN A 546 25.42 -13.83 5.09
CA ASN A 546 26.50 -13.88 6.08
C ASN A 546 26.54 -12.64 6.98
N GLU A 547 26.26 -11.45 6.45
CA GLU A 547 26.19 -10.21 7.24
C GLU A 547 24.97 -10.17 8.18
N ILE A 548 23.84 -10.79 7.80
CA ILE A 548 22.58 -10.71 8.56
C ILE A 548 22.43 -11.87 9.57
N LYS A 549 22.91 -13.07 9.23
CA LYS A 549 22.71 -14.33 9.97
C LYS A 549 23.18 -14.27 11.43
N ALA A 550 24.04 -13.34 11.79
CA ALA A 550 24.45 -13.14 13.18
C ALA A 550 23.27 -12.87 14.14
N ASN A 551 22.09 -12.47 13.63
CA ASN A 551 20.99 -11.98 14.46
C ASN A 551 19.60 -12.64 14.27
N ASN A 552 19.32 -13.40 13.20
CA ASN A 552 17.96 -13.88 12.87
C ASN A 552 17.90 -15.32 12.27
N GLU A 553 16.77 -16.02 12.46
CA GLU A 553 16.44 -17.31 11.82
C GLU A 553 15.93 -17.13 10.37
N LEU A 554 16.82 -16.74 9.47
CA LEU A 554 16.51 -16.56 8.04
C LEU A 554 16.78 -17.83 7.20
N ILE A 555 15.98 -18.00 6.14
CA ILE A 555 16.11 -19.03 5.11
C ILE A 555 16.63 -18.35 3.83
N ASP A 556 17.76 -18.82 3.32
CA ASP A 556 18.29 -18.41 2.02
C ASP A 556 17.70 -19.29 0.89
N PRO A 557 16.81 -18.75 0.03
CA PRO A 557 16.24 -19.50 -1.08
C PRO A 557 17.24 -19.84 -2.20
N ASN A 558 18.41 -19.20 -2.26
CA ASN A 558 19.35 -19.35 -3.37
C ASN A 558 20.41 -20.43 -3.15
N LYS A 559 20.46 -21.02 -1.96
CA LYS A 559 21.49 -21.99 -1.55
C LYS A 559 21.63 -23.19 -2.52
N VAL A 560 20.54 -23.58 -3.19
CA VAL A 560 20.51 -24.74 -4.09
C VAL A 560 20.65 -24.39 -5.57
N LEU A 561 20.62 -23.10 -5.94
CA LEU A 561 20.59 -22.65 -7.33
C LEU A 561 21.78 -23.19 -8.14
N LYS A 562 22.99 -23.03 -7.59
CA LYS A 562 24.25 -23.45 -8.24
C LYS A 562 24.27 -24.96 -8.51
N GLU A 563 23.91 -25.78 -7.52
CA GLU A 563 23.87 -27.24 -7.66
C GLU A 563 22.79 -27.70 -8.65
N LYS A 564 21.60 -27.09 -8.64
CA LYS A 564 20.54 -27.40 -9.61
C LYS A 564 20.99 -27.09 -11.04
N LEU A 565 21.69 -25.97 -11.26
CA LEU A 565 22.23 -25.63 -12.58
C LEU A 565 23.26 -26.64 -13.06
N LYS A 566 24.19 -27.07 -12.20
CA LYS A 566 25.19 -28.10 -12.53
C LYS A 566 24.51 -29.41 -12.95
N VAL A 567 23.55 -29.87 -12.16
CA VAL A 567 22.77 -31.09 -12.47
C VAL A 567 22.00 -30.94 -13.79
N ASN A 568 21.38 -29.78 -14.05
CA ASN A 568 20.64 -29.59 -15.29
C ASN A 568 21.54 -29.51 -16.52
N ALA A 569 22.69 -28.82 -16.42
CA ALA A 569 23.67 -28.79 -17.51
C ALA A 569 24.16 -30.20 -17.84
N ARG A 570 24.51 -31.00 -16.82
CA ARG A 570 24.85 -32.42 -16.96
C ARG A 570 23.74 -33.21 -17.64
N ASN A 571 22.48 -33.01 -17.23
CA ASN A 571 21.35 -33.72 -17.81
C ASN A 571 21.16 -33.39 -19.29
N ILE A 572 21.25 -32.11 -19.68
CA ILE A 572 21.11 -31.70 -21.07
C ILE A 572 22.28 -32.25 -21.91
N ILE A 573 23.53 -32.04 -21.49
CA ILE A 573 24.71 -32.51 -22.22
C ILE A 573 24.71 -34.05 -22.37
N ASN A 574 24.39 -34.79 -21.31
CA ASN A 574 24.35 -36.25 -21.34
C ASN A 574 23.32 -36.82 -22.32
N LYS A 575 22.29 -36.07 -22.69
CA LYS A 575 21.32 -36.52 -23.70
C LYS A 575 21.90 -36.55 -25.11
N TYR A 576 22.91 -35.71 -25.39
CA TYR A 576 23.59 -35.69 -26.68
C TYR A 576 24.87 -36.53 -26.71
N LYS A 577 25.26 -37.19 -25.61
CA LYS A 577 26.56 -37.90 -25.51
C LYS A 577 26.85 -38.93 -26.61
N ASN A 578 25.80 -39.47 -27.24
CA ASN A 578 25.91 -40.45 -28.33
C ASN A 578 26.00 -39.80 -29.72
N GLU A 579 25.66 -38.51 -29.84
CA GLU A 579 25.61 -37.75 -31.09
C GLU A 579 26.75 -36.71 -31.17
N ILE A 580 27.02 -36.03 -30.06
CA ILE A 580 28.00 -34.95 -29.93
C ILE A 580 28.91 -35.28 -28.73
N LYS A 581 30.21 -35.38 -28.98
CA LYS A 581 31.20 -35.39 -27.92
C LYS A 581 31.49 -33.95 -27.53
N VAL A 582 31.16 -33.57 -26.29
CA VAL A 582 31.39 -32.20 -25.81
C VAL A 582 32.81 -32.10 -25.27
N GLU A 583 33.66 -31.35 -25.96
CA GLU A 583 35.00 -30.99 -25.51
C GLU A 583 35.12 -29.49 -25.23
N THR A 584 34.34 -28.68 -25.95
CA THR A 584 34.35 -27.21 -25.80
C THR A 584 32.95 -26.65 -25.55
N ILE A 585 32.81 -25.86 -24.49
CA ILE A 585 31.56 -25.16 -24.12
C ILE A 585 31.78 -23.65 -24.18
N ALA A 586 31.00 -22.96 -25.00
CA ALA A 586 31.02 -21.50 -25.09
C ALA A 586 29.90 -20.85 -24.27
N ILE A 587 30.19 -19.71 -23.63
CA ILE A 587 29.25 -18.86 -22.91
C ILE A 587 29.28 -17.52 -23.65
N LEU A 588 28.27 -17.25 -24.46
CA LEU A 588 28.26 -16.12 -25.39
C LEU A 588 27.09 -15.18 -25.10
N GLY A 589 27.36 -13.88 -25.18
CA GLY A 589 26.38 -12.81 -25.02
C GLY A 589 26.93 -11.55 -25.67
N THR A 590 26.38 -10.38 -25.35
CA THR A 590 26.95 -9.12 -25.85
C THR A 590 28.14 -8.67 -25.00
N THR A 591 28.92 -7.72 -25.49
CA THR A 591 29.98 -7.06 -24.70
C THR A 591 29.45 -6.01 -23.72
N TYR A 592 28.14 -5.96 -23.48
CA TYR A 592 27.56 -5.11 -22.45
C TYR A 592 27.98 -5.62 -21.06
N TYR A 593 28.36 -4.70 -20.18
CA TYR A 593 29.00 -5.08 -18.92
C TYR A 593 28.08 -5.87 -17.98
N GLU A 594 26.76 -5.63 -18.04
CA GLU A 594 25.77 -6.34 -17.21
C GLU A 594 25.60 -7.81 -17.67
N ASP A 595 25.59 -8.04 -18.98
CA ASP A 595 25.54 -9.39 -19.57
C ASP A 595 26.74 -10.22 -19.12
N PHE A 596 27.92 -9.60 -19.05
CA PHE A 596 29.15 -10.25 -18.63
C PHE A 596 29.05 -10.84 -17.22
N TYR A 597 28.31 -10.22 -16.29
CA TYR A 597 28.13 -10.76 -14.96
C TYR A 597 27.32 -12.05 -14.95
N THR A 598 26.24 -12.09 -15.73
CA THR A 598 25.41 -13.30 -15.88
C THR A 598 26.21 -14.41 -16.56
N MET A 599 26.92 -14.08 -17.65
CA MET A 599 27.80 -15.02 -18.34
C MET A 599 28.88 -15.57 -17.40
N LYS A 600 29.50 -14.74 -16.58
CA LYS A 600 30.52 -15.16 -15.61
C LYS A 600 29.96 -16.13 -14.57
N GLY A 601 28.77 -15.86 -14.03
CA GLY A 601 28.11 -16.77 -13.08
C GLY A 601 27.86 -18.15 -13.69
N ILE A 602 27.39 -18.20 -14.95
CA ILE A 602 27.20 -19.47 -15.67
C ILE A 602 28.54 -20.14 -16.00
N PHE A 603 29.57 -19.37 -16.37
CA PHE A 603 30.91 -19.89 -16.60
C PHE A 603 31.46 -20.60 -15.36
N GLU A 604 31.32 -20.01 -14.16
CA GLU A 604 31.76 -20.62 -12.91
C GLU A 604 31.02 -21.93 -12.61
N VAL A 605 29.71 -21.96 -12.82
CA VAL A 605 28.86 -23.16 -12.68
C VAL A 605 29.34 -24.28 -13.61
N LEU A 606 29.49 -23.97 -14.90
CA LEU A 606 29.87 -24.96 -15.91
C LEU A 606 31.33 -25.39 -15.77
N LYS A 607 32.23 -24.51 -15.30
CA LYS A 607 33.65 -24.86 -15.11
C LYS A 607 33.84 -25.85 -13.98
N GLU A 608 33.04 -25.73 -12.91
CA GLU A 608 33.03 -26.71 -11.82
C GLU A 608 32.44 -28.05 -12.24
N GLU A 609 31.42 -28.04 -13.09
CA GLU A 609 30.71 -29.25 -13.52
C GLU A 609 31.46 -30.03 -14.60
N PHE A 610 32.11 -29.32 -15.53
CA PHE A 610 32.86 -29.90 -16.66
C PHE A 610 34.33 -29.44 -16.63
N PRO A 611 35.11 -29.81 -15.60
CA PRO A 611 36.51 -29.39 -15.47
C PRO A 611 37.38 -29.86 -16.64
N GLU A 612 37.02 -30.96 -17.30
CA GLU A 612 37.68 -31.55 -18.46
C GLU A 612 37.43 -30.81 -19.78
N CYS A 613 36.37 -30.00 -19.86
CA CYS A 613 36.05 -29.23 -21.06
C CYS A 613 36.85 -27.93 -21.14
N GLU A 614 37.16 -27.51 -22.37
CA GLU A 614 37.61 -26.14 -22.65
C GLU A 614 36.38 -25.22 -22.56
N LEU A 615 36.40 -24.23 -21.66
CA LEU A 615 35.33 -23.25 -21.53
C LEU A 615 35.77 -21.91 -22.11
N ILE A 616 34.92 -21.32 -22.93
CA ILE A 616 35.16 -20.03 -23.58
C ILE A 616 34.06 -19.08 -23.14
N ILE A 617 34.42 -17.89 -22.67
CA ILE A 617 33.50 -16.77 -22.49
C ILE A 617 33.79 -15.74 -23.58
N GLY A 618 32.77 -15.23 -24.27
CA GLY A 618 33.00 -14.39 -25.43
C GLY A 618 31.80 -13.62 -25.93
N ASN A 619 32.03 -12.86 -26.99
CA ASN A 619 30.99 -12.10 -27.67
C ASN A 619 30.30 -12.98 -28.71
N ILE A 620 28.98 -12.91 -28.78
CA ILE A 620 28.20 -13.68 -29.73
C ILE A 620 28.45 -13.27 -31.19
N TYR A 621 28.87 -12.02 -31.43
CA TYR A 621 29.23 -11.54 -32.78
C TYR A 621 30.54 -12.12 -33.33
N ASP A 622 31.33 -12.83 -32.50
CA ASP A 622 32.58 -13.48 -32.93
C ASP A 622 32.38 -14.95 -33.36
N LEU A 623 31.11 -15.34 -33.56
CA LEU A 623 30.74 -16.64 -34.11
C LEU A 623 31.10 -16.74 -35.59
N GLU A 624 31.70 -17.85 -35.98
CA GLU A 624 32.01 -18.16 -37.38
C GLU A 624 31.51 -19.56 -37.72
N VAL A 625 30.77 -19.70 -38.83
CA VAL A 625 30.35 -21.02 -39.34
C VAL A 625 31.23 -21.45 -40.51
N ARG A 626 31.92 -22.59 -40.35
CA ARG A 626 32.80 -23.17 -41.38
C ARG A 626 32.29 -24.57 -41.75
N GLY A 627 31.53 -24.65 -42.85
CA GLY A 627 30.85 -25.89 -43.22
C GLY A 627 29.72 -26.21 -42.23
N GLU A 628 29.83 -27.34 -41.54
CA GLU A 628 28.89 -27.74 -40.47
C GLU A 628 29.47 -27.53 -39.05
N GLU A 629 30.60 -26.85 -38.93
CA GLU A 629 31.25 -26.61 -37.64
C GLU A 629 31.17 -25.14 -37.25
N VAL A 630 30.94 -24.89 -35.96
CA VAL A 630 30.81 -23.55 -35.38
C VAL A 630 32.05 -23.24 -34.57
N TYR A 631 32.58 -22.05 -34.74
CA TYR A 631 33.79 -21.57 -34.08
C TYR A 631 33.54 -20.26 -33.35
N VAL A 632 34.29 -20.04 -32.27
CA VAL A 632 34.46 -18.72 -31.65
C VAL A 632 35.94 -18.53 -31.35
N TYR A 633 36.51 -17.37 -31.71
CA TYR A 633 37.96 -17.11 -31.58
C TYR A 633 38.86 -18.21 -32.20
N GLY A 634 38.41 -18.82 -33.30
CA GLY A 634 39.12 -19.91 -33.97
C GLY A 634 39.07 -21.27 -33.26
N ARG A 635 38.33 -21.40 -32.15
CA ARG A 635 38.10 -22.66 -31.42
C ARG A 635 36.75 -23.23 -31.82
N LYS A 636 36.71 -24.52 -32.17
CA LYS A 636 35.46 -25.23 -32.44
C LYS A 636 34.65 -25.37 -31.15
N ILE A 637 33.34 -25.18 -31.21
CA ILE A 637 32.44 -25.34 -30.06
C ILE A 637 31.48 -26.52 -30.26
N ASP A 638 31.19 -27.24 -29.17
CA ASP A 638 30.27 -28.40 -29.17
C ASP A 638 28.99 -28.10 -28.37
N ALA A 639 29.06 -27.17 -27.41
CA ALA A 639 27.92 -26.65 -26.68
C ALA A 639 28.03 -25.15 -26.46
N MET A 640 26.90 -24.47 -26.32
CA MET A 640 26.84 -23.03 -26.15
C MET A 640 25.73 -22.63 -25.16
N TYR A 641 26.10 -21.93 -24.08
CA TYR A 641 25.15 -21.10 -23.36
C TYR A 641 25.02 -19.75 -24.07
N ARG A 642 23.81 -19.43 -24.54
CA ARG A 642 23.50 -18.12 -25.13
C ARG A 642 22.84 -17.24 -24.09
N TYR A 643 23.49 -16.12 -23.78
CA TYR A 643 22.87 -14.96 -23.17
C TYR A 643 22.57 -13.94 -24.26
N PHE A 644 21.78 -14.37 -25.25
CA PHE A 644 21.34 -13.55 -26.37
C PHE A 644 20.00 -14.07 -26.91
N PRO A 645 19.04 -13.18 -27.19
CA PRO A 645 17.72 -13.54 -27.72
C PRO A 645 17.77 -14.39 -29.00
N LEU A 646 17.08 -15.53 -29.02
CA LEU A 646 17.00 -16.34 -30.24
C LEU A 646 16.30 -15.64 -31.41
N ASP A 647 15.31 -14.78 -31.15
CA ASP A 647 14.62 -13.96 -32.16
C ASP A 647 15.55 -12.96 -32.87
N TRP A 648 16.69 -12.63 -32.28
CA TRP A 648 17.66 -11.71 -32.89
C TRP A 648 18.66 -12.41 -33.83
N PHE A 649 18.73 -13.74 -33.83
CA PHE A 649 19.67 -14.50 -34.68
C PHE A 649 19.44 -14.25 -36.18
N ASN A 650 18.22 -13.93 -36.59
CA ASN A 650 17.91 -13.67 -38.00
C ASN A 650 18.39 -12.30 -38.51
N GLN A 651 18.84 -11.42 -37.61
CA GLN A 651 19.31 -10.08 -37.96
C GLN A 651 20.80 -10.07 -38.36
N ASP A 652 21.53 -11.16 -38.10
CA ASP A 652 22.96 -11.30 -38.40
C ASP A 652 23.21 -12.55 -39.27
N ASP A 653 24.02 -12.38 -40.33
CA ASP A 653 24.25 -13.43 -41.34
C ASP A 653 25.01 -14.65 -40.77
N GLU A 654 25.96 -14.47 -39.85
CA GLU A 654 26.70 -15.58 -39.24
C GLU A 654 25.84 -16.29 -38.20
N MET A 655 25.12 -15.54 -37.36
CA MET A 655 24.21 -16.14 -36.36
C MET A 655 23.11 -16.96 -37.03
N LYS A 656 22.54 -16.47 -38.13
CA LYS A 656 21.54 -17.20 -38.91
C LYS A 656 22.07 -18.55 -39.42
N LYS A 657 23.36 -18.64 -39.77
CA LYS A 657 24.02 -19.90 -40.18
C LYS A 657 24.24 -20.87 -39.01
N VAL A 658 24.19 -20.40 -37.76
CA VAL A 658 24.29 -21.26 -36.56
C VAL A 658 22.99 -22.00 -36.27
N LEU A 659 21.82 -21.42 -36.59
CA LEU A 659 20.51 -22.02 -36.30
C LEU A 659 20.35 -23.48 -36.79
N PRO A 660 20.74 -23.85 -38.03
CA PRO A 660 20.64 -25.24 -38.51
C PRO A 660 21.62 -26.21 -37.83
N MET A 661 22.67 -25.71 -37.17
CA MET A 661 23.71 -26.51 -36.50
C MET A 661 23.30 -26.93 -35.09
N PHE A 662 22.39 -26.17 -34.47
CA PHE A 662 21.81 -26.56 -33.20
C PHE A 662 21.14 -27.94 -33.31
N ASN A 663 21.29 -28.74 -32.26
CA ASN A 663 20.77 -30.10 -32.17
C ASN A 663 21.36 -31.12 -33.16
N LYS A 664 22.34 -30.72 -33.99
CA LYS A 664 23.11 -31.61 -34.88
C LYS A 664 24.58 -31.67 -34.52
N LYS A 665 25.19 -30.50 -34.32
CA LYS A 665 26.63 -30.33 -34.10
C LYS A 665 26.93 -29.52 -32.86
N VAL A 666 26.02 -28.61 -32.48
CA VAL A 666 26.14 -27.76 -31.30
C VAL A 666 24.92 -27.94 -30.40
N ILE A 667 25.14 -28.11 -29.10
CA ILE A 667 24.09 -28.12 -28.06
C ILE A 667 23.82 -26.68 -27.64
N SER A 668 22.55 -26.25 -27.62
CA SER A 668 22.18 -24.92 -27.13
C SER A 668 21.65 -24.99 -25.69
N LEU A 669 22.15 -24.10 -24.83
CA LEU A 669 21.67 -23.86 -23.46
C LEU A 669 21.20 -22.40 -23.39
N ASN A 670 19.94 -22.08 -23.17
CA ASN A 670 18.73 -22.92 -23.19
C ASN A 670 18.49 -23.72 -24.52
N PRO A 671 17.60 -24.72 -24.57
CA PRO A 671 17.17 -25.30 -25.85
C PRO A 671 16.41 -24.30 -26.73
N LEU A 672 16.29 -24.50 -28.05
CA LEU A 672 15.65 -23.51 -28.94
C LEU A 672 14.17 -23.28 -28.60
N GLN A 673 13.48 -24.34 -28.16
CA GLN A 673 12.08 -24.26 -27.77
C GLN A 673 11.79 -23.35 -26.57
N SER A 674 12.79 -22.90 -25.83
CA SER A 674 12.59 -21.94 -24.74
C SER A 674 12.04 -20.59 -25.24
N ILE A 675 12.21 -20.25 -26.51
CA ILE A 675 11.60 -19.05 -27.13
C ILE A 675 10.06 -19.08 -27.11
N ILE A 676 9.45 -20.28 -27.08
CA ILE A 676 7.99 -20.44 -27.05
C ILE A 676 7.42 -19.83 -25.78
N SER A 677 8.04 -20.13 -24.62
CA SER A 677 7.60 -19.59 -23.33
C SER A 677 8.05 -18.14 -23.11
N GLN A 678 9.08 -17.67 -23.83
CA GLN A 678 9.56 -16.29 -23.78
C GLN A 678 8.54 -15.28 -24.34
N SER A 679 7.76 -15.68 -25.34
CA SER A 679 6.72 -14.82 -25.92
C SER A 679 5.62 -14.53 -24.90
N LYS A 680 5.26 -13.25 -24.74
CA LYS A 680 4.15 -12.85 -23.87
C LYS A 680 2.79 -13.34 -24.38
N GLY A 681 2.72 -13.73 -25.66
CA GLY A 681 1.62 -14.51 -26.25
C GLY A 681 1.35 -15.85 -25.55
N PHE A 682 2.37 -16.42 -24.90
CA PHE A 682 2.29 -17.72 -24.24
C PHE A 682 1.19 -17.78 -23.18
N PHE A 683 1.00 -16.71 -22.38
CA PHE A 683 -0.07 -16.68 -21.38
C PHE A 683 -1.46 -16.59 -22.02
N SER A 684 -1.59 -15.90 -23.16
CA SER A 684 -2.84 -15.90 -23.92
C SER A 684 -3.15 -17.31 -24.46
N ALA A 685 -2.13 -18.03 -24.96
CA ALA A 685 -2.29 -19.41 -25.41
C ALA A 685 -2.72 -20.34 -24.26
N ILE A 686 -2.16 -20.16 -23.04
CA ILE A 686 -2.61 -20.89 -21.85
C ILE A 686 -4.10 -20.65 -21.58
N TYR A 687 -4.54 -19.39 -21.56
CA TYR A 687 -5.95 -19.09 -21.32
C TYR A 687 -6.88 -19.59 -22.42
N GLU A 688 -6.43 -19.64 -23.67
CA GLU A 688 -7.22 -20.22 -24.76
C GLU A 688 -7.34 -21.75 -24.61
N LEU A 689 -6.23 -22.45 -24.32
CA LEU A 689 -6.24 -23.88 -24.04
C LEU A 689 -7.11 -24.23 -22.81
N LEU A 690 -7.17 -23.33 -21.82
CA LEU A 690 -8.03 -23.45 -20.66
C LEU A 690 -9.52 -23.49 -21.03
N LYS A 691 -9.96 -22.67 -22.00
CA LYS A 691 -11.36 -22.67 -22.49
C LYS A 691 -11.75 -24.01 -23.14
N TYR A 692 -10.80 -24.73 -23.72
CA TYR A 692 -11.01 -26.04 -24.36
C TYR A 692 -10.78 -27.24 -23.42
N ASN A 693 -10.68 -27.02 -22.10
CA ASN A 693 -10.45 -28.08 -21.11
C ASN A 693 -9.19 -28.93 -21.37
N PHE A 694 -8.13 -28.31 -21.89
CA PHE A 694 -6.83 -28.98 -22.11
C PHE A 694 -6.12 -29.33 -20.78
N TYR A 695 -6.36 -28.53 -19.75
CA TYR A 695 -5.79 -28.69 -18.42
C TYR A 695 -6.69 -29.53 -17.50
N SER A 696 -6.09 -30.23 -16.55
CA SER A 696 -6.86 -30.84 -15.46
C SER A 696 -7.52 -29.76 -14.60
N LYS A 697 -8.45 -30.15 -13.73
CA LYS A 697 -9.10 -29.22 -12.82
C LYS A 697 -8.09 -28.52 -11.89
N GLU A 698 -7.13 -29.28 -11.38
CA GLU A 698 -6.08 -28.78 -10.49
C GLU A 698 -5.15 -27.81 -11.24
N GLU A 699 -4.75 -28.15 -12.47
CA GLU A 699 -3.95 -27.25 -13.32
C GLU A 699 -4.70 -25.96 -13.64
N ALA A 700 -6.00 -26.04 -13.94
CA ALA A 700 -6.86 -24.89 -14.18
C ALA A 700 -6.95 -23.95 -12.97
N GLU A 701 -7.07 -24.50 -11.76
CA GLU A 701 -7.08 -23.73 -10.51
C GLU A 701 -5.72 -23.02 -10.28
N ILE A 702 -4.60 -23.69 -10.57
CA ILE A 702 -3.25 -23.10 -10.50
C ILE A 702 -3.10 -21.94 -11.49
N ILE A 703 -3.55 -22.12 -12.74
CA ILE A 703 -3.50 -21.08 -13.79
C ILE A 703 -4.28 -19.85 -13.34
N GLN A 704 -5.55 -20.02 -12.94
CA GLN A 704 -6.41 -18.90 -12.53
C GLN A 704 -5.89 -18.21 -11.25
N LYS A 705 -5.28 -18.99 -10.35
CA LYS A 705 -4.70 -18.46 -9.12
C LYS A 705 -3.47 -17.59 -9.40
N TYR A 706 -2.52 -18.04 -10.21
CA TYR A 706 -1.20 -17.40 -10.33
C TYR A 706 -0.98 -16.60 -11.61
N ILE A 707 -1.69 -16.87 -12.71
CA ILE A 707 -1.49 -16.15 -13.98
C ILE A 707 -2.62 -15.11 -14.14
N PRO A 708 -2.31 -13.81 -14.26
CA PRO A 708 -3.30 -12.79 -14.60
C PRO A 708 -3.98 -13.09 -15.93
N LEU A 709 -5.28 -12.79 -16.05
CA LEU A 709 -6.03 -13.04 -17.27
C LEU A 709 -5.35 -12.34 -18.46
N THR A 710 -5.01 -13.09 -19.51
CA THR A 710 -4.28 -12.59 -20.68
C THR A 710 -5.00 -13.01 -21.96
N SER A 711 -5.18 -12.07 -22.90
CA SER A 711 -5.83 -12.31 -24.21
C SER A 711 -5.19 -11.44 -25.31
N TYR A 712 -5.38 -11.84 -26.58
CA TYR A 712 -5.15 -10.99 -27.75
C TYR A 712 -6.26 -9.95 -27.97
N ASP A 713 -7.38 -10.08 -27.26
CA ASP A 713 -8.48 -9.14 -27.31
C ASP A 713 -8.76 -8.58 -25.90
N TYR A 714 -8.61 -7.27 -25.74
CA TYR A 714 -8.86 -6.61 -24.46
C TYR A 714 -10.31 -6.78 -23.97
N ARG A 715 -11.26 -7.06 -24.88
CA ARG A 715 -12.67 -7.29 -24.55
C ARG A 715 -12.88 -8.56 -23.72
N ASP A 716 -11.94 -9.51 -23.76
CA ASP A 716 -12.02 -10.75 -23.00
C ASP A 716 -11.64 -10.58 -21.52
N LEU A 717 -10.99 -9.46 -21.14
CA LEU A 717 -10.40 -9.30 -19.81
C LEU A 717 -11.40 -9.00 -18.69
N ASN A 718 -12.68 -8.74 -19.01
CA ASN A 718 -13.74 -8.36 -18.05
C ASN A 718 -13.38 -7.17 -17.13
N THR A 719 -12.37 -6.36 -17.50
CA THR A 719 -11.91 -5.19 -16.74
C THR A 719 -11.46 -4.09 -17.71
N ALA A 720 -11.66 -2.83 -17.30
CA ALA A 720 -11.08 -1.68 -18.01
C ALA A 720 -9.59 -1.49 -17.69
N ASN A 721 -9.07 -2.15 -16.64
CA ASN A 721 -7.70 -1.98 -16.15
C ASN A 721 -6.83 -3.15 -16.62
N PHE A 722 -6.09 -2.91 -17.70
CA PHE A 722 -5.15 -3.87 -18.27
C PHE A 722 -3.83 -3.21 -18.67
N VAL A 723 -2.83 -4.03 -18.92
CA VAL A 723 -1.54 -3.66 -19.51
C VAL A 723 -1.44 -4.23 -20.92
N VAL A 724 -0.88 -3.44 -21.82
CA VAL A 724 -0.56 -3.84 -23.19
C VAL A 724 0.93 -4.12 -23.24
N LYS A 725 1.31 -5.30 -23.73
CA LYS A 725 2.71 -5.72 -23.80
C LYS A 725 3.06 -6.20 -25.22
N PRO A 726 4.18 -5.73 -25.81
CA PRO A 726 4.69 -6.29 -27.07
C PRO A 726 5.07 -7.77 -26.89
N MET A 727 4.74 -8.65 -27.84
CA MET A 727 4.90 -10.11 -27.65
C MET A 727 6.32 -10.53 -27.26
N LEU A 728 7.35 -10.02 -27.94
CA LEU A 728 8.76 -10.33 -27.68
C LEU A 728 9.52 -9.19 -26.99
N GLY A 729 8.80 -8.19 -26.44
CA GLY A 729 9.41 -7.06 -25.74
C GLY A 729 10.15 -7.50 -24.47
N ARG A 730 11.22 -6.78 -24.09
CA ARG A 730 12.08 -7.06 -22.93
C ARG A 730 12.20 -5.83 -22.03
N GLU A 731 12.59 -6.01 -20.77
CA GLU A 731 12.85 -4.92 -19.81
C GLU A 731 11.73 -3.88 -19.63
N GLY A 732 10.48 -4.28 -19.83
CA GLY A 732 9.32 -3.37 -19.76
C GLY A 732 9.20 -2.40 -20.94
N GLU A 733 10.02 -2.55 -21.97
CA GLU A 733 9.96 -1.72 -23.18
C GLU A 733 8.63 -1.91 -23.91
N GLY A 734 8.01 -0.79 -24.30
CA GLY A 734 6.72 -0.78 -25.00
C GLY A 734 5.51 -1.17 -24.14
N VAL A 735 5.68 -1.47 -22.85
CA VAL A 735 4.56 -1.74 -21.94
C VAL A 735 3.78 -0.46 -21.69
N LYS A 736 2.47 -0.50 -21.90
CA LYS A 736 1.56 0.62 -21.67
C LYS A 736 0.42 0.20 -20.75
N ILE A 737 -0.01 1.10 -19.88
CA ILE A 737 -1.20 0.89 -19.05
C ILE A 737 -2.41 1.40 -19.82
N SER A 738 -3.51 0.65 -19.81
CA SER A 738 -4.79 0.99 -20.46
C SER A 738 -5.23 2.45 -20.28
N SER A 739 -5.05 3.02 -19.09
CA SER A 739 -5.42 4.41 -18.79
C SER A 739 -4.54 5.47 -19.46
N GLU A 740 -3.41 5.08 -20.04
CA GLU A 740 -2.46 5.95 -20.77
C GLU A 740 -2.63 5.82 -22.30
N ILE A 741 -3.53 4.94 -22.77
CA ILE A 741 -3.70 4.63 -24.19
C ILE A 741 -4.80 5.52 -24.78
N ASN A 742 -4.40 6.47 -25.62
CA ASN A 742 -5.34 7.29 -26.40
C ASN A 742 -5.78 6.63 -27.71
N ASN A 743 -4.89 5.86 -28.35
CA ASN A 743 -5.14 5.08 -29.57
C ASN A 743 -4.41 3.74 -29.45
N PHE A 744 -5.06 2.64 -29.84
CA PHE A 744 -4.41 1.33 -29.92
C PHE A 744 -3.35 1.34 -31.02
N VAL A 745 -2.22 0.68 -30.76
CA VAL A 745 -1.17 0.47 -31.74
C VAL A 745 -1.53 -0.78 -32.52
N ASP A 746 -1.42 -0.72 -33.85
CA ASP A 746 -1.55 -1.91 -34.69
C ASP A 746 -0.26 -2.77 -34.62
N SER A 747 -0.49 -4.08 -34.50
CA SER A 747 0.42 -5.24 -34.55
C SER A 747 1.24 -5.63 -33.30
N ASP A 748 1.25 -6.95 -33.05
CA ASP A 748 2.03 -7.78 -32.12
C ASP A 748 2.06 -7.43 -30.63
N VAL A 749 0.87 -7.28 -30.05
CA VAL A 749 0.69 -7.07 -28.60
C VAL A 749 -0.26 -8.07 -27.96
N VAL A 750 -0.12 -8.26 -26.65
CA VAL A 750 -1.10 -8.93 -25.79
C VAL A 750 -1.66 -7.98 -24.75
N PHE A 751 -2.89 -8.25 -24.34
CA PHE A 751 -3.59 -7.56 -23.26
C PHE A 751 -3.60 -8.46 -22.03
N GLN A 752 -3.11 -7.96 -20.91
CA GLN A 752 -3.10 -8.68 -19.64
C GLN A 752 -3.78 -7.84 -18.56
N GLU A 753 -4.59 -8.47 -17.72
CA GLU A 753 -5.18 -7.86 -16.54
C GLU A 753 -4.12 -7.12 -15.70
N LEU A 754 -4.42 -5.87 -15.31
CA LEU A 754 -3.53 -5.07 -14.47
C LEU A 754 -3.64 -5.52 -13.00
N ILE A 755 -2.55 -6.06 -12.47
CA ILE A 755 -2.44 -6.43 -11.05
C ILE A 755 -1.80 -5.27 -10.26
N TYR A 756 -2.45 -4.85 -9.18
CA TYR A 756 -1.94 -3.82 -8.28
C TYR A 756 -1.01 -4.44 -7.23
N SER A 757 0.29 -4.34 -7.48
CA SER A 757 1.32 -4.83 -6.55
C SER A 757 1.27 -4.11 -5.20
N GLU A 758 1.57 -4.86 -4.14
CA GLU A 758 2.01 -4.34 -2.85
C GLU A 758 3.31 -3.53 -3.04
N THR A 759 3.47 -2.45 -2.27
CA THR A 759 4.64 -1.56 -2.33
C THR A 759 5.40 -1.55 -1.01
N VAL A 760 6.72 -1.37 -1.08
CA VAL A 760 7.60 -1.25 0.09
C VAL A 760 8.22 0.14 0.15
N LYS A 761 8.31 0.70 1.36
CA LYS A 761 8.93 2.01 1.59
C LYS A 761 10.45 1.86 1.68
N ALA A 762 11.11 1.78 0.53
CA ALA A 762 12.53 1.49 0.42
C ALA A 762 13.40 2.73 0.49
N LYS A 763 14.59 2.57 1.06
CA LYS A 763 15.62 3.60 1.09
C LYS A 763 16.39 3.62 -0.22
N VAL A 764 16.31 4.74 -0.92
CA VAL A 764 17.01 4.97 -2.18
C VAL A 764 18.23 5.84 -1.90
N LYS A 765 19.36 5.49 -2.51
CA LYS A 765 20.60 6.28 -2.46
C LYS A 765 21.06 6.59 -3.88
N VAL A 766 21.28 7.88 -4.11
CA VAL A 766 21.85 8.40 -5.35
C VAL A 766 22.98 9.34 -5.00
N CYS A 767 24.21 8.96 -5.35
CA CYS A 767 25.42 9.66 -4.92
C CYS A 767 25.42 9.89 -3.38
N ASN A 768 25.35 11.16 -2.95
CA ASN A 768 25.30 11.55 -1.53
C ASN A 768 23.88 11.75 -1.00
N ASN A 769 22.86 11.73 -1.86
CA ASN A 769 21.47 11.94 -1.49
C ASN A 769 20.82 10.61 -1.08
N LYS A 770 19.98 10.68 -0.05
CA LYS A 770 19.23 9.53 0.48
C LYS A 770 17.80 9.96 0.77
N TRP A 771 16.83 9.15 0.37
CA TRP A 771 15.42 9.35 0.70
C TRP A 771 14.71 7.99 0.83
N ARG A 772 13.46 8.01 1.31
CA ARG A 772 12.56 6.86 1.30
C ARG A 772 11.52 7.06 0.20
N GLU A 773 11.25 6.00 -0.57
CA GLU A 773 10.29 6.01 -1.68
C GLU A 773 9.48 4.71 -1.69
N ASN A 774 8.23 4.80 -2.11
CA ASN A 774 7.39 3.61 -2.30
C ASN A 774 7.78 2.92 -3.61
N LEU A 775 8.46 1.77 -3.51
CA LEU A 775 8.91 0.96 -4.65
C LEU A 775 8.11 -0.34 -4.79
N TYR A 776 8.13 -0.89 -5.99
CA TYR A 776 7.39 -2.09 -6.41
C TYR A 776 8.36 -3.29 -6.45
N PRO A 777 8.25 -4.25 -5.52
CA PRO A 777 9.07 -5.45 -5.56
C PRO A 777 8.63 -6.39 -6.70
N VAL A 778 9.59 -6.84 -7.50
CA VAL A 778 9.42 -7.94 -8.46
C VAL A 778 10.34 -9.08 -8.03
N ILE A 779 9.75 -10.21 -7.69
CA ILE A 779 10.44 -11.42 -7.23
C ILE A 779 10.64 -12.34 -8.43
N GLY A 780 11.83 -12.30 -9.02
CA GLY A 780 12.21 -13.20 -10.12
C GLY A 780 12.57 -14.58 -9.58
N ALA A 781 11.67 -15.56 -9.68
CA ALA A 781 11.93 -16.93 -9.25
C ALA A 781 12.63 -17.72 -10.37
N PHE A 782 13.82 -18.26 -10.08
CA PHE A 782 14.56 -19.09 -11.03
C PHE A 782 13.93 -20.48 -11.15
N VAL A 783 13.83 -20.95 -12.39
CA VAL A 783 13.33 -22.27 -12.76
C VAL A 783 14.43 -23.03 -13.48
N VAL A 784 14.75 -24.22 -12.98
CA VAL A 784 15.76 -25.12 -13.54
C VAL A 784 15.14 -26.52 -13.63
N ASN A 785 15.05 -27.07 -14.85
CA ASN A 785 14.48 -28.41 -15.10
C ASN A 785 13.08 -28.64 -14.50
N GLU A 786 12.22 -27.61 -14.50
CA GLU A 786 10.87 -27.61 -13.91
C GLU A 786 10.77 -27.40 -12.39
N GLU A 787 11.88 -27.07 -11.72
CA GLU A 787 11.88 -26.81 -10.28
C GLU A 787 12.33 -25.39 -9.95
N PHE A 788 11.73 -24.82 -8.91
CA PHE A 788 12.18 -23.65 -8.20
C PHE A 788 13.63 -23.85 -7.74
N ALA A 789 14.50 -22.90 -8.06
CA ALA A 789 15.92 -23.00 -7.79
C ALA A 789 16.50 -21.83 -6.98
N GLY A 790 15.77 -20.71 -6.91
CA GLY A 790 16.18 -19.51 -6.19
C GLY A 790 15.36 -18.30 -6.61
N VAL A 791 15.76 -17.12 -6.15
CA VAL A 791 15.13 -15.83 -6.40
C VAL A 791 16.16 -14.76 -6.74
N PHE A 792 15.68 -13.75 -7.47
CA PHE A 792 16.35 -12.49 -7.73
C PHE A 792 15.31 -11.38 -7.63
N THR A 793 15.40 -10.58 -6.57
CA THR A 793 14.38 -9.56 -6.28
C THR A 793 14.87 -8.17 -6.68
N ARG A 794 14.00 -7.46 -7.41
CA ARG A 794 14.23 -6.09 -7.87
C ARG A 794 13.26 -5.14 -7.18
N LEU A 795 13.77 -3.97 -6.78
CA LEU A 795 12.95 -2.85 -6.31
C LEU A 795 13.03 -1.72 -7.35
N GLY A 796 11.88 -1.26 -7.83
CA GLY A 796 11.82 -0.16 -8.79
C GLY A 796 10.47 0.50 -8.91
N GLY A 797 10.25 1.20 -10.02
CA GLY A 797 8.97 1.83 -10.33
C GLY A 797 7.89 0.81 -10.76
N LYS A 798 6.67 1.30 -10.98
CA LYS A 798 5.49 0.49 -11.35
C LYS A 798 5.72 -0.39 -12.59
N ILE A 799 6.47 0.13 -13.57
CA ILE A 799 7.01 -0.65 -14.68
C ILE A 799 8.51 -0.76 -14.44
N THR A 800 8.99 -1.99 -14.31
CA THR A 800 10.40 -2.31 -14.15
C THR A 800 11.21 -1.75 -15.31
N LYS A 801 12.30 -1.03 -15.01
CA LYS A 801 13.22 -0.44 -15.99
C LYS A 801 14.66 -0.77 -15.58
N ASN A 802 15.63 -0.37 -16.40
CA ASN A 802 17.05 -0.56 -16.10
C ASN A 802 17.57 0.14 -14.83
N ILE A 803 16.81 1.04 -14.19
CA ILE A 803 17.22 1.72 -12.95
C ILE A 803 16.80 1.00 -11.66
N CYS A 804 16.29 -0.23 -11.75
CA CYS A 804 15.91 -1.02 -10.59
C CYS A 804 17.13 -1.38 -9.72
N MET A 805 16.92 -1.40 -8.40
CA MET A 805 17.92 -1.86 -7.43
C MET A 805 17.73 -3.36 -7.15
N TYR A 806 18.82 -4.08 -6.96
CA TYR A 806 18.80 -5.43 -6.42
C TYR A 806 18.69 -5.38 -4.90
N ALA A 807 17.71 -6.10 -4.35
CA ALA A 807 17.57 -6.34 -2.92
C ALA A 807 17.52 -7.86 -2.68
N PRO A 808 18.31 -8.42 -1.74
CA PRO A 808 18.23 -9.85 -1.43
C PRO A 808 16.87 -10.17 -0.82
N LEU A 809 16.38 -11.39 -1.05
CA LEU A 809 15.15 -11.88 -0.44
C LEU A 809 15.42 -13.12 0.42
N PHE A 810 14.96 -13.07 1.66
CA PHE A 810 15.05 -14.19 2.60
C PHE A 810 13.67 -14.61 3.13
N GLY A 811 13.53 -15.89 3.47
CA GLY A 811 12.38 -16.38 4.23
C GLY A 811 12.59 -16.16 5.73
N GLU A 812 11.60 -15.61 6.41
CA GLU A 812 11.54 -15.58 7.89
C GLU A 812 10.79 -16.81 8.38
N LYS A 813 11.42 -17.60 9.25
CA LYS A 813 10.69 -18.65 9.98
C LYS A 813 9.67 -18.00 10.89
N GLY A 814 8.47 -18.58 10.95
CA GLY A 814 7.48 -18.16 11.92
C GLY A 814 7.88 -18.59 13.34
N ASP A 815 7.42 -17.84 14.33
CA ASP A 815 7.23 -18.38 15.67
C ASP A 815 6.07 -19.39 15.56
N GLU A 816 6.37 -20.69 15.44
CA GLU A 816 5.34 -21.75 15.54
C GLU A 816 4.78 -21.88 16.96
#